data_AF-A0A1V5D4E9-F1
#
_entry.id   AF-A0A1V5D4E9-F1
#
_cell.length_a   1.000
_cell.length_b   1.000
_cell.length_c   1.000
_cell.angle_alpha   90.00
_cell.angle_beta   90.00
_cell.angle_gamma   90.00
#
_symmetry.space_group_name_H-M   'P 1'
#
loop_
_entity.id
_entity.type
_entity.pdbx_description
1 polymer ?
#
loop_
_entity_poly.entity_id
_entity_poly.type
_entity_poly.pdbx_seq_one_letter_code
_entity_poly.pdbx_strand_id
1 'polypeptide(L)'
;MRKLQHLRFGKHGENIAPHKFALLIALATLYEEDPQRRNQFAITEELEREFRRSLSELAPDYQISAATIESPFYFLKNDGFWFLQVRPGLEEEYERIERSDHARFTKRRLTDLVSFGFLSNEFDEFLRNHANRRMFCAEVRRLFRAASVTRQGEWQRQEPSSELEEEVVNHFVDYLNSLQRTSAGNENAIAESQACNPQFGYIHVPHSLSKTILSELTDKNGKHVILTGHAGDGKSTIAVEVYKHLKRIPPSQPLDVQLQPREDISEHAIEHAISIIKDLSERYKSADQELLQEIVGHTNRFLLVTNTGTLLDLFRQHCDLFDLAESDVETRILNAIGNDLGEAELRMGKTVFRVFNLAKMDNLHIARRIFANMCAVDRWVGCADRSCKSTCPVYSNVVLLQNNQEKVLDRIFLAYRRMYEYGTRLTLRQLTEHFAYLITSGLSEADIHEMRQKNITDFGTQYMFFNRFFGDNGRVDDAAAQQMQAIREIARQRFGERPCPTWERRLWLRSRGRQFQLGIEWIDGVFDELRDYGSKSRSENTLAYKPESAREQVRRILYFLYDFSEEEQSYLGQYLNSPTILRWQLWQETNAQLDWSEAASLGERVYHVLQEHFTGIRLPEMYSQRDERRLYVTLNRHRNEVRQSAQVVLAQVDWSTAVKLELCSLEDAIGGTRTDLVLKGRDHLEGTDLRLTLPFLDYVVMRHFGELGEVLQTAYRERLNQFKAQVQKKANSADESIMLVRLKTDHTFRRQHYSVRNERLEVNDAL
;
A
#
# COMPACT_ATOMS: atom_id res chain seq x y z
N MET A 1 18.27 -22.33 38.39
CA MET A 1 19.47 -21.56 37.97
C MET A 1 19.89 -21.81 36.52
N ARG A 2 20.28 -23.02 36.07
CA ARG A 2 20.64 -23.27 34.65
C ARG A 2 19.54 -22.87 33.63
N LYS A 3 18.27 -23.12 33.94
CA LYS A 3 17.12 -22.71 33.10
C LYS A 3 17.02 -21.17 32.92
N LEU A 4 17.51 -20.36 33.87
CA LEU A 4 17.53 -18.89 33.76
C LEU A 4 18.62 -18.37 32.80
N GLN A 5 19.70 -19.13 32.59
CA GLN A 5 20.77 -18.76 31.65
C GLN A 5 20.34 -18.87 30.18
N HIS A 6 19.25 -19.59 29.92
CA HIS A 6 18.64 -19.74 28.59
C HIS A 6 17.36 -18.91 28.42
N LEU A 7 17.10 -17.95 29.31
CA LEU A 7 15.94 -17.08 29.23
C LEU A 7 15.94 -16.33 27.89
N ARG A 8 14.88 -16.48 27.11
CA ARG A 8 14.70 -15.78 25.83
C ARG A 8 14.03 -14.44 26.07
N PHE A 9 14.70 -13.33 25.79
CA PHE A 9 14.17 -11.98 25.96
C PHE A 9 14.31 -11.15 24.69
N GLY A 10 13.43 -10.17 24.53
CA GLY A 10 13.47 -9.22 23.41
C GLY A 10 14.63 -8.24 23.53
N LYS A 11 15.15 -7.78 22.40
CA LYS A 11 16.20 -6.76 22.29
C LYS A 11 15.67 -5.58 21.46
N HIS A 12 15.94 -4.35 21.90
CA HIS A 12 15.61 -3.12 21.20
C HIS A 12 16.90 -2.28 21.05
N GLY A 13 17.54 -2.34 19.88
CA GLY A 13 18.85 -1.75 19.69
C GLY A 13 19.87 -2.31 20.70
N GLU A 14 20.46 -1.43 21.51
CA GLU A 14 21.44 -1.79 22.55
C GLU A 14 20.80 -2.15 23.90
N ASN A 15 19.49 -1.95 24.06
CA ASN A 15 18.77 -2.12 25.32
C ASN A 15 18.01 -3.44 25.37
N ILE A 16 18.13 -4.14 26.49
CA ILE A 16 17.40 -5.38 26.75
C ILE A 16 16.03 -5.06 27.29
N ALA A 17 14.99 -5.69 26.73
CA ALA A 17 13.64 -5.55 27.22
C ALA A 17 13.55 -6.06 28.68
N PRO A 18 13.33 -5.17 29.67
CA PRO A 18 13.38 -5.55 31.08
C PRO A 18 12.15 -6.37 31.54
N HIS A 19 11.11 -6.44 30.70
CA HIS A 19 9.80 -7.01 31.00
C HIS A 19 9.81 -8.44 31.57
N LYS A 20 10.53 -9.40 30.97
CA LYS A 20 10.56 -10.78 31.49
C LYS A 20 11.30 -10.86 32.83
N PHE A 21 12.39 -10.11 32.97
CA PHE A 21 13.15 -10.04 34.21
C PHE A 21 12.35 -9.38 35.34
N ALA A 22 11.64 -8.30 35.04
CA ALA A 22 10.74 -7.63 35.97
C ALA A 22 9.57 -8.54 36.41
N LEU A 23 8.97 -9.30 35.49
CA LEU A 23 7.93 -10.27 35.85
C LEU A 23 8.47 -11.38 36.77
N LEU A 24 9.66 -11.91 36.50
CA LEU A 24 10.29 -12.91 37.37
C LEU A 24 10.56 -12.39 38.78
N ILE A 25 11.04 -11.14 38.91
CA ILE A 25 11.25 -10.48 40.21
C ILE A 25 9.91 -10.25 40.91
N ALA A 26 8.88 -9.83 40.18
CA ALA A 26 7.54 -9.63 40.74
C ALA A 26 6.97 -10.94 41.31
N LEU A 27 7.08 -12.05 40.56
CA LEU A 27 6.65 -13.37 41.04
C LEU A 27 7.40 -13.80 42.31
N ALA A 28 8.72 -13.63 42.35
CA ALA A 28 9.52 -13.95 43.54
C ALA A 28 9.17 -13.07 44.74
N THR A 29 8.82 -11.80 44.50
CA THR A 29 8.40 -10.85 45.54
C THR A 29 7.05 -11.22 46.14
N LEU A 30 6.13 -11.73 45.32
CA LEU A 30 4.84 -12.24 45.82
C LEU A 30 4.99 -13.46 46.75
N TYR A 31 6.01 -14.30 46.56
CA TYR A 31 6.36 -15.37 47.52
C TYR A 31 7.08 -14.86 48.78
N GLU A 32 7.64 -13.64 48.74
CA GLU A 32 8.19 -12.99 49.93
C GLU A 32 7.07 -12.48 50.83
N GLU A 33 6.01 -11.93 50.24
CA GLU A 33 4.82 -11.45 50.94
C GLU A 33 3.97 -12.60 51.50
N ASP A 34 3.84 -13.70 50.75
CA ASP A 34 3.18 -14.93 51.21
C ASP A 34 3.90 -16.20 50.70
N PRO A 35 4.76 -16.84 51.52
CA PRO A 35 5.43 -18.08 51.14
C PRO A 35 4.49 -19.29 50.97
N GLN A 36 3.27 -19.23 51.50
CA GLN A 36 2.27 -20.29 51.40
C GLN A 36 1.27 -20.02 50.26
N ARG A 37 1.47 -18.96 49.47
CA ARG A 37 0.57 -18.64 48.36
C ARG A 37 0.47 -19.81 47.38
N ARG A 38 -0.71 -19.94 46.77
CA ARG A 38 -0.94 -20.95 45.74
C ARG A 38 -0.10 -20.61 44.51
N ASN A 39 0.46 -21.63 43.86
CA ASN A 39 1.19 -21.50 42.60
C ASN A 39 0.23 -21.21 41.42
N GLN A 40 -0.48 -20.09 41.49
CA GLN A 40 -1.51 -19.64 40.57
C GLN A 40 -1.49 -18.12 40.54
N PHE A 41 -1.10 -17.55 39.40
CA PHE A 41 -0.89 -16.13 39.20
C PHE A 41 -1.81 -15.63 38.09
N ALA A 42 -2.89 -14.95 38.45
CA ALA A 42 -3.74 -14.24 37.49
C ALA A 42 -3.22 -12.81 37.27
N ILE A 43 -3.56 -12.21 36.13
CA ILE A 43 -3.29 -10.78 35.88
C ILE A 43 -4.26 -9.95 36.73
N THR A 44 -3.85 -9.68 37.97
CA THR A 44 -4.58 -8.88 38.96
C THR A 44 -3.88 -7.55 39.18
N GLU A 45 -4.56 -6.59 39.81
CA GLU A 45 -3.94 -5.31 40.21
C GLU A 45 -2.72 -5.52 41.13
N GLU A 46 -2.72 -6.58 41.94
CA GLU A 46 -1.59 -6.97 42.79
C GLU A 46 -0.36 -7.32 41.94
N LEU A 47 -0.49 -8.26 40.99
CA LEU A 47 0.62 -8.67 40.13
C LEU A 47 1.10 -7.52 39.24
N GLU A 48 0.20 -6.67 38.75
CA GLU A 48 0.56 -5.51 37.92
C GLU A 48 1.32 -4.44 38.68
N ARG A 49 0.93 -4.18 39.94
CA ARG A 49 1.64 -3.27 40.82
C ARG A 49 3.06 -3.78 41.09
N GLU A 50 3.19 -5.07 41.42
CA GLU A 50 4.50 -5.67 41.69
C GLU A 50 5.38 -5.74 40.44
N PHE A 51 4.79 -5.98 39.27
CA PHE A 51 5.47 -5.92 37.99
C PHE A 51 6.02 -4.52 37.71
N ARG A 52 5.20 -3.46 37.86
CA ARG A 52 5.65 -2.08 37.64
C ARG A 52 6.72 -1.65 38.64
N ARG A 53 6.58 -2.03 39.92
CA ARG A 53 7.60 -1.80 40.95
C ARG A 53 8.92 -2.46 40.56
N SER A 54 8.88 -3.75 40.27
CA SER A 54 10.05 -4.52 39.85
C SER A 54 10.71 -3.95 38.59
N LEU A 55 9.92 -3.45 37.64
CA LEU A 55 10.40 -2.82 36.42
C LEU A 55 11.14 -1.51 36.71
N SER A 56 10.57 -0.65 37.55
CA SER A 56 11.18 0.63 37.94
C SER A 56 12.48 0.45 38.74
N GLU A 57 12.57 -0.60 39.57
CA GLU A 57 13.79 -0.94 40.30
C GLU A 57 14.87 -1.56 39.40
N LEU A 58 14.45 -2.34 38.41
CA LEU A 58 15.37 -3.05 37.52
C LEU A 58 15.94 -2.15 36.42
N ALA A 59 15.12 -1.25 35.87
CA ALA A 59 15.47 -0.35 34.78
C ALA A 59 14.86 1.05 35.01
N PRO A 60 15.50 1.91 35.84
CA PRO A 60 14.98 3.24 36.20
C PRO A 60 14.78 4.19 35.00
N ASP A 61 15.60 4.04 33.96
CA ASP A 61 15.56 4.87 32.74
C ASP A 61 14.53 4.38 31.70
N TYR A 62 13.78 3.32 32.01
CA TYR A 62 12.77 2.76 31.11
C TYR A 62 11.43 3.48 31.25
N GLN A 63 10.82 3.90 30.14
CA GLN A 63 9.56 4.65 30.14
C GLN A 63 8.38 3.77 30.62
N ILE A 64 7.97 3.94 31.89
CA ILE A 64 6.97 3.10 32.58
C ILE A 64 5.58 3.18 31.92
N SER A 65 5.23 4.29 31.28
CA SER A 65 3.92 4.47 30.61
C SER A 65 3.70 3.52 29.42
N ALA A 66 4.76 2.94 28.86
CA ALA A 66 4.70 1.96 27.78
C ALA A 66 4.75 0.49 28.27
N ALA A 67 4.88 0.26 29.58
CA ALA A 67 5.12 -1.08 30.13
C ALA A 67 3.84 -1.91 30.26
N THR A 68 3.71 -2.92 29.39
CA THR A 68 2.56 -3.84 29.35
C THR A 68 2.93 -5.23 29.90
N ILE A 69 2.12 -5.78 30.83
CA ILE A 69 2.38 -7.09 31.47
C ILE A 69 1.98 -8.28 30.57
N GLU A 70 1.07 -8.10 29.62
CA GLU A 70 0.54 -9.19 28.78
C GLU A 70 1.62 -9.92 27.99
N SER A 71 2.62 -9.19 27.48
CA SER A 71 3.70 -9.75 26.68
C SER A 71 4.61 -10.67 27.49
N PRO A 72 5.24 -10.23 28.60
CA PRO A 72 6.04 -11.13 29.42
C PRO A 72 5.20 -12.25 30.03
N PHE A 73 3.94 -12.00 30.42
CA PHE A 73 3.06 -13.02 31.00
C PHE A 73 2.77 -14.17 30.03
N TYR A 74 2.57 -13.86 28.74
CA TYR A 74 2.35 -14.88 27.71
C TYR A 74 3.65 -15.57 27.27
N PHE A 75 4.68 -14.80 26.90
CA PHE A 75 5.88 -15.35 26.27
C PHE A 75 6.84 -16.07 27.22
N LEU A 76 6.65 -15.95 28.54
CA LEU A 76 7.46 -16.68 29.53
C LEU A 76 7.24 -18.20 29.43
N LYS A 77 6.13 -18.65 28.83
CA LYS A 77 5.87 -20.08 28.62
C LYS A 77 6.92 -20.78 27.74
N ASN A 78 7.58 -20.02 26.87
CA ASN A 78 8.61 -20.52 25.96
C ASN A 78 9.93 -20.84 26.69
N ASP A 79 10.06 -20.46 27.96
CA ASP A 79 11.27 -20.63 28.76
C ASP A 79 11.25 -21.91 29.63
N GLY A 80 10.17 -22.72 29.53
CA GLY A 80 10.12 -24.09 30.04
C GLY A 80 9.93 -24.25 31.56
N PHE A 81 9.58 -23.18 32.27
CA PHE A 81 9.28 -23.21 33.71
C PHE A 81 8.01 -22.43 34.10
N TRP A 82 7.33 -21.83 33.12
CA TRP A 82 6.09 -21.08 33.27
C TRP A 82 5.02 -21.70 32.36
N PHE A 83 3.81 -21.86 32.87
CA PHE A 83 2.71 -22.50 32.15
C PHE A 83 1.44 -21.68 32.33
N LEU A 84 0.53 -21.75 31.35
CA LEU A 84 -0.74 -21.05 31.37
C LEU A 84 -1.87 -22.05 31.47
N GLN A 85 -2.73 -21.90 32.47
CA GLN A 85 -3.97 -22.66 32.59
C GLN A 85 -5.07 -21.94 31.80
N VAL A 86 -5.49 -22.53 30.68
CA VAL A 86 -6.65 -22.05 29.91
C VAL A 86 -7.93 -22.34 30.70
N ARG A 87 -8.92 -21.46 30.60
CA ARG A 87 -10.24 -21.67 31.22
C ARG A 87 -10.95 -22.85 30.55
N PRO A 88 -11.60 -23.74 31.32
CA PRO A 88 -12.34 -24.87 30.75
C PRO A 88 -13.37 -24.43 29.72
N GLY A 89 -13.33 -25.02 28.53
CA GLY A 89 -14.23 -24.75 27.41
C GLY A 89 -13.76 -23.65 26.45
N LEU A 90 -12.60 -23.03 26.70
CA LEU A 90 -11.99 -22.00 25.83
C LEU A 90 -10.69 -22.47 25.16
N GLU A 91 -10.36 -23.76 25.25
CA GLU A 91 -9.13 -24.34 24.72
C GLU A 91 -9.03 -24.20 23.19
N GLU A 92 -10.12 -24.50 22.46
CA GLU A 92 -10.14 -24.35 21.01
C GLU A 92 -9.97 -22.89 20.57
N GLU A 93 -10.53 -21.94 21.33
CA GLU A 93 -10.39 -20.52 21.06
C GLU A 93 -8.95 -20.04 21.33
N TYR A 94 -8.35 -20.50 22.44
CA TYR A 94 -6.97 -20.23 22.78
C TYR A 94 -6.01 -20.80 21.73
N GLU A 95 -6.19 -22.06 21.30
CA GLU A 95 -5.38 -22.70 20.26
C GLU A 95 -5.51 -22.02 18.90
N ARG A 96 -6.72 -21.57 18.54
CA ARG A 96 -6.97 -20.82 17.30
C ARG A 96 -6.19 -19.50 17.28
N ILE A 97 -6.13 -18.80 18.41
CA ILE A 97 -5.36 -17.55 18.53
C ILE A 97 -3.86 -17.84 18.52
N GLU A 98 -3.42 -18.89 19.21
CA GLU A 98 -2.01 -19.30 19.27
C GLU A 98 -1.46 -19.75 17.91
N ARG A 99 -2.27 -20.44 17.09
CA ARG A 99 -1.90 -20.88 15.73
C ARG A 99 -2.10 -19.80 14.66
N SER A 100 -2.68 -18.66 15.02
CA SER A 100 -2.92 -17.57 14.08
C SER A 100 -1.73 -16.62 14.04
N ASP A 101 -1.07 -16.56 12.88
CA ASP A 101 0.03 -15.61 12.61
C ASP A 101 -0.40 -14.12 12.67
N HIS A 102 -1.67 -13.82 12.91
CA HIS A 102 -2.26 -12.48 12.89
C HIS A 102 -2.93 -12.09 14.22
N ALA A 103 -3.04 -13.00 15.19
CA ALA A 103 -3.75 -12.76 16.44
C ALA A 103 -2.78 -12.55 17.62
N ARG A 104 -2.86 -11.38 18.27
CA ARG A 104 -2.12 -11.09 19.51
C ARG A 104 -2.96 -11.41 20.74
N PHE A 105 -2.29 -11.91 21.78
CA PHE A 105 -2.80 -11.95 23.14
C PHE A 105 -2.72 -10.56 23.77
N THR A 106 -3.83 -9.81 23.70
CA THR A 106 -4.00 -8.55 24.44
C THR A 106 -4.29 -8.85 25.92
N LYS A 107 -4.11 -7.86 26.82
CA LYS A 107 -4.46 -8.01 28.23
C LYS A 107 -5.87 -8.57 28.43
N ARG A 108 -6.86 -7.98 27.77
CA ARG A 108 -8.26 -8.45 27.81
C ARG A 108 -8.40 -9.90 27.38
N ARG A 109 -7.80 -10.31 26.26
CA ARG A 109 -7.85 -11.70 25.78
C ARG A 109 -7.18 -12.67 26.74
N LEU A 110 -6.07 -12.30 27.36
CA LEU A 110 -5.43 -13.15 28.38
C LEU A 110 -6.31 -13.30 29.61
N THR A 111 -6.92 -12.23 30.12
CA THR A 111 -7.82 -12.30 31.28
C THR A 111 -9.09 -13.12 30.97
N ASP A 112 -9.59 -13.02 29.73
CA ASP A 112 -10.78 -13.73 29.27
C ASP A 112 -10.51 -15.23 29.03
N LEU A 113 -9.35 -15.61 28.47
CA LEU A 113 -9.04 -16.99 28.04
C LEU A 113 -8.22 -17.79 29.06
N VAL A 114 -7.32 -17.14 29.81
CA VAL A 114 -6.41 -17.79 30.74
C VAL A 114 -6.90 -17.54 32.17
N SER A 115 -7.05 -18.61 32.96
CA SER A 115 -7.46 -18.50 34.36
C SER A 115 -6.31 -18.02 35.24
N PHE A 116 -5.12 -18.60 35.08
CA PHE A 116 -3.89 -18.21 35.77
C PHE A 116 -2.64 -18.78 35.06
N GLY A 117 -1.49 -18.15 35.29
CA GLY A 117 -0.18 -18.73 35.03
C GLY A 117 0.35 -19.47 36.27
N PHE A 118 1.20 -20.47 36.10
CA PHE A 118 1.82 -21.21 37.20
C PHE A 118 3.25 -21.61 36.86
N LEU A 119 4.11 -21.69 37.88
CA LEU A 119 5.48 -22.14 37.75
C LEU A 119 5.55 -23.67 37.75
N SER A 120 6.59 -24.25 37.16
CA SER A 120 6.91 -25.68 37.38
C SER A 120 7.06 -25.98 38.87
N ASN A 121 6.70 -27.18 39.33
CA ASN A 121 6.83 -27.58 40.74
C ASN A 121 8.24 -27.32 41.29
N GLU A 122 9.28 -27.62 40.51
CA GLU A 122 10.68 -27.33 40.86
C GLU A 122 10.92 -25.84 41.17
N PHE A 123 10.33 -24.93 40.39
CA PHE A 123 10.47 -23.48 40.58
C PHE A 123 9.60 -22.95 41.71
N ASP A 124 8.39 -23.48 41.87
CA ASP A 124 7.51 -23.15 42.99
C ASP A 124 8.18 -23.50 44.33
N GLU A 125 8.62 -24.75 44.50
CA GLU A 125 9.32 -25.20 45.69
C GLU A 125 10.61 -24.39 45.94
N PHE A 126 11.34 -24.07 44.86
CA PHE A 126 12.55 -23.26 44.96
C PHE A 126 12.25 -21.85 45.49
N LEU A 127 11.22 -21.17 44.99
CA LEU A 127 10.85 -19.82 45.42
C LEU A 127 10.14 -19.77 46.77
N ARG A 128 9.66 -20.90 47.33
CA ARG A 128 9.12 -20.92 48.71
C ARG A 128 10.20 -20.73 49.78
N ASN A 129 11.47 -21.04 49.47
CA ASN A 129 12.59 -20.85 50.37
C ASN A 129 13.17 -19.42 50.26
N HIS A 130 13.23 -18.71 51.39
CA HIS A 130 13.72 -17.33 51.47
C HIS A 130 15.17 -17.14 50.98
N ALA A 131 16.09 -18.06 51.32
CA ALA A 131 17.48 -17.98 50.86
C ALA A 131 17.56 -18.17 49.33
N ASN A 132 16.77 -19.10 48.80
CA ASN A 132 16.68 -19.35 47.37
C ASN A 132 16.07 -18.18 46.60
N ARG A 133 15.06 -17.49 47.14
CA ARG A 133 14.50 -16.26 46.54
C ARG A 133 15.52 -15.15 46.45
N ARG A 134 16.30 -14.92 47.51
CA ARG A 134 17.37 -13.92 47.47
C ARG A 134 18.39 -14.24 46.40
N MET A 135 18.81 -15.50 46.31
CA MET A 135 19.70 -15.97 45.24
C MET A 135 19.05 -15.81 43.85
N PHE A 136 17.76 -16.12 43.72
CA PHE A 136 17.00 -15.98 42.48
C PHE A 136 16.96 -14.53 42.01
N CYS A 137 16.51 -13.60 42.85
CA CYS A 137 16.43 -12.19 42.50
C CYS A 137 17.82 -11.59 42.24
N ALA A 138 18.85 -12.02 42.99
CA ALA A 138 20.23 -11.62 42.73
C ALA A 138 20.71 -12.13 41.37
N GLU A 139 20.42 -13.38 41.01
CA GLU A 139 20.81 -13.97 39.73
C GLU A 139 20.02 -13.36 38.56
N VAL A 140 18.72 -13.10 38.70
CA VAL A 140 17.90 -12.42 37.67
C VAL A 140 18.42 -11.00 37.43
N ARG A 141 18.75 -10.25 38.50
CA ARG A 141 19.40 -8.94 38.39
C ARG A 141 20.81 -9.04 37.79
N ARG A 142 21.59 -10.06 38.15
CA ARG A 142 22.91 -10.31 37.58
C ARG A 142 22.82 -10.68 36.10
N LEU A 143 21.83 -11.45 35.68
CA LEU A 143 21.59 -11.80 34.28
C LEU A 143 21.13 -10.58 33.49
N PHE A 144 20.21 -9.79 34.04
CA PHE A 144 19.82 -8.52 33.42
C PHE A 144 21.02 -7.57 33.30
N ARG A 145 21.80 -7.39 34.38
CA ARG A 145 23.02 -6.59 34.37
C ARG A 145 24.07 -7.18 33.44
N ALA A 146 24.38 -8.46 33.47
CA ALA A 146 25.37 -9.06 32.58
C ALA A 146 24.94 -8.92 31.13
N ALA A 147 23.67 -9.15 30.83
CA ALA A 147 23.15 -8.93 29.50
C ALA A 147 23.18 -7.43 29.12
N SER A 148 23.09 -6.51 30.10
CA SER A 148 23.27 -5.05 29.92
C SER A 148 24.73 -4.56 29.98
N VAL A 149 25.66 -5.34 30.56
CA VAL A 149 27.07 -5.01 30.93
C VAL A 149 28.08 -5.79 30.09
N THR A 150 27.67 -6.77 29.27
CA THR A 150 28.48 -7.28 28.13
C THR A 150 28.78 -6.19 27.08
N ARG A 151 28.60 -4.91 27.42
CA ARG A 151 29.03 -3.70 26.71
C ARG A 151 29.61 -2.56 27.59
N GLN A 152 29.90 -2.75 28.89
CA GLN A 152 30.49 -1.67 29.73
C GLN A 152 31.85 -2.01 30.37
N GLY A 153 32.45 -3.15 30.03
CA GLY A 153 33.65 -3.69 30.70
C GLY A 153 34.95 -3.69 29.90
N GLU A 154 35.13 -2.83 28.91
CA GLU A 154 36.42 -2.68 28.20
C GLU A 154 36.82 -1.22 27.96
N TRP A 155 36.56 -0.33 28.91
CA TRP A 155 37.26 0.96 28.95
C TRP A 155 37.49 1.41 30.40
N GLN A 156 38.63 1.01 30.98
CA GLN A 156 39.38 1.90 31.87
C GLN A 156 40.85 1.48 32.03
N ARG A 157 41.70 2.27 31.38
CA ARG A 157 43.12 2.56 31.64
C ARG A 157 44.11 1.39 31.64
N GLN A 158 44.77 1.23 30.49
CA GLN A 158 46.21 1.39 30.37
C GLN A 158 46.47 1.99 28.98
N GLU A 159 47.40 2.95 28.86
CA GLU A 159 47.78 3.50 27.56
C GLU A 159 48.34 2.38 26.66
N PRO A 160 47.89 2.31 25.40
CA PRO A 160 48.85 2.15 24.33
C PRO A 160 48.56 3.13 23.19
N SER A 161 49.66 3.68 22.68
CA SER A 161 49.76 4.30 21.37
C SER A 161 49.15 3.42 20.28
N SER A 162 48.03 3.85 19.68
CA SER A 162 47.77 3.82 18.23
C SER A 162 46.30 4.19 17.97
N GLU A 163 46.10 5.17 17.10
CA GLU A 163 44.82 5.61 16.54
C GLU A 163 43.99 4.41 16.06
N LEU A 164 42.80 4.20 16.66
CA LEU A 164 41.74 3.36 16.10
C LEU A 164 40.47 4.23 16.08
N GLU A 165 40.03 4.54 14.87
CA GLU A 165 38.89 5.41 14.55
C GLU A 165 37.58 4.87 15.16
N GLU A 166 36.82 5.73 15.86
CA GLU A 166 35.43 5.45 16.26
C GLU A 166 34.58 5.24 15.00
N GLU A 167 34.10 4.01 14.75
CA GLU A 167 33.26 3.72 13.60
C GLU A 167 31.87 4.39 13.74
N VAL A 168 31.70 5.49 13.01
CA VAL A 168 30.44 6.25 12.89
C VAL A 168 29.33 5.35 12.35
N VAL A 169 28.17 5.28 13.04
CA VAL A 169 26.96 4.53 12.64
C VAL A 169 26.01 5.43 11.83
N ASN A 170 25.33 4.90 10.80
CA ASN A 170 24.36 5.69 10.03
C ASN A 170 22.97 5.50 10.62
N HIS A 171 22.61 6.37 11.56
CA HIS A 171 21.31 6.37 12.23
C HIS A 171 20.11 6.48 11.26
N PHE A 172 20.32 6.86 10.00
CA PHE A 172 19.24 6.89 9.01
C PHE A 172 18.77 5.47 8.62
N VAL A 173 19.65 4.47 8.67
CA VAL A 173 19.27 3.07 8.43
C VAL A 173 18.26 2.60 9.48
N ASP A 174 18.52 2.88 10.75
CA ASP A 174 17.64 2.52 11.86
C ASP A 174 16.29 3.26 11.77
N TYR A 175 16.32 4.52 11.34
CA TYR A 175 15.10 5.28 11.07
C TYR A 175 14.26 4.65 9.97
N LEU A 176 14.86 4.29 8.82
CA LEU A 176 14.13 3.62 7.74
C LEU A 176 13.53 2.30 8.20
N ASN A 177 14.27 1.50 8.97
CA ASN A 177 13.75 0.26 9.55
C ASN A 177 12.61 0.52 10.54
N SER A 178 12.61 1.66 11.24
CA SER A 178 11.51 2.03 12.15
C SER A 178 10.19 2.37 11.45
N LEU A 179 10.22 2.59 10.13
CA LEU A 179 9.04 2.72 9.28
C LEU A 179 8.46 1.36 8.86
N GLN A 180 9.21 0.26 9.04
CA GLN A 180 8.86 -1.08 8.61
C GLN A 180 8.29 -1.92 9.76
N ARG A 181 7.44 -2.90 9.42
CA ARG A 181 6.95 -3.91 10.38
C ARG A 181 7.81 -5.18 10.46
N THR A 182 8.77 -5.34 9.57
CA THR A 182 9.72 -6.47 9.51
C THR A 182 10.63 -6.54 10.73
N SER A 183 11.01 -5.38 11.26
CA SER A 183 11.76 -5.23 12.51
C SER A 183 10.85 -4.88 13.68
N ALA A 184 11.20 -5.31 14.90
CA ALA A 184 10.42 -5.07 16.13
C ALA A 184 10.32 -3.59 16.58
N GLY A 185 10.72 -2.62 15.73
CA GLY A 185 10.85 -1.19 16.03
C GLY A 185 9.92 -0.30 15.21
N ASN A 186 8.63 -0.60 15.12
CA ASN A 186 7.63 0.15 14.33
C ASN A 186 7.23 1.52 14.92
N GLU A 187 8.09 2.13 15.75
CA GLU A 187 7.79 3.29 16.56
C GLU A 187 7.46 4.53 15.72
N ASN A 188 8.10 4.69 14.55
CA ASN A 188 7.84 5.77 13.60
C ASN A 188 6.83 5.38 12.52
N ALA A 189 6.07 4.29 12.67
CA ALA A 189 5.00 3.95 11.71
C ALA A 189 3.80 4.91 11.80
N ILE A 190 3.64 5.61 12.93
CA ILE A 190 2.56 6.57 13.18
C ILE A 190 3.07 8.02 13.00
N ALA A 191 2.19 8.91 12.55
CA ALA A 191 2.56 10.27 12.16
C ALA A 191 3.00 11.13 13.38
N GLU A 192 2.46 10.82 14.55
CA GLU A 192 2.73 11.50 15.83
C GLU A 192 4.17 11.29 16.27
N SER A 193 4.64 10.05 16.18
CA SER A 193 6.01 9.67 16.50
C SER A 193 6.99 10.24 15.46
N GLN A 194 6.61 10.18 14.18
CA GLN A 194 7.38 10.83 13.11
C GLN A 194 7.53 12.34 13.33
N ALA A 195 6.47 13.04 13.74
CA ALA A 195 6.49 14.48 13.93
C ALA A 195 7.50 14.93 14.99
N CYS A 196 7.83 14.07 15.96
CA CYS A 196 8.81 14.33 17.02
C CYS A 196 10.22 13.85 16.66
N ASN A 197 10.38 13.08 15.57
CA ASN A 197 11.66 12.52 15.16
C ASN A 197 12.46 13.51 14.29
N PRO A 198 13.72 13.84 14.64
CA PRO A 198 14.55 14.74 13.84
C PRO A 198 14.75 14.31 12.37
N GLN A 199 14.74 13.00 12.09
CA GLN A 199 14.95 12.48 10.74
C GLN A 199 13.71 12.56 9.85
N PHE A 200 12.52 12.80 10.41
CA PHE A 200 11.30 12.98 9.62
C PHE A 200 11.39 14.19 8.70
N GLY A 201 12.04 15.27 9.15
CA GLY A 201 12.27 16.46 8.34
C GLY A 201 13.00 16.18 7.02
N TYR A 202 13.79 15.10 6.94
CA TYR A 202 14.51 14.71 5.73
C TYR A 202 13.63 14.05 4.67
N ILE A 203 12.59 13.32 5.08
CA ILE A 203 11.71 12.60 4.16
C ILE A 203 10.36 13.30 3.96
N HIS A 204 10.02 14.26 4.83
CA HIS A 204 8.78 15.01 4.77
C HIS A 204 8.62 15.73 3.43
N VAL A 205 7.44 15.56 2.81
CA VAL A 205 7.05 16.24 1.59
C VAL A 205 5.78 17.04 1.89
N PRO A 206 5.82 18.39 1.76
CA PRO A 206 4.65 19.24 1.98
C PRO A 206 3.46 18.81 1.12
N HIS A 207 2.28 18.71 1.73
CA HIS A 207 1.07 18.40 0.99
C HIS A 207 0.40 19.70 0.52
N SER A 208 0.05 19.75 -0.76
CA SER A 208 -0.70 20.88 -1.36
C SER A 208 -2.02 21.20 -0.65
N LEU A 209 -2.75 20.17 -0.16
CA LEU A 209 -3.94 20.36 0.66
C LEU A 209 -3.68 21.13 1.95
N SER A 210 -2.51 21.03 2.55
CA SER A 210 -2.19 21.78 3.78
C SER A 210 -2.33 23.29 3.56
N LYS A 211 -1.96 23.79 2.37
CA LYS A 211 -2.16 25.20 1.99
C LYS A 211 -3.63 25.54 1.74
N THR A 212 -4.35 24.68 1.02
CA THR A 212 -5.79 24.86 0.74
C THR A 212 -6.62 24.85 2.04
N ILE A 213 -6.28 23.96 2.97
CA ILE A 213 -6.91 23.89 4.29
C ILE A 213 -6.56 25.14 5.08
N LEU A 214 -5.29 25.56 5.09
CA LEU A 214 -4.87 26.77 5.80
C LEU A 214 -5.62 28.02 5.29
N SER A 215 -5.77 28.20 3.98
CA SER A 215 -6.56 29.31 3.43
C SER A 215 -8.02 29.23 3.87
N GLU A 216 -8.63 28.04 3.78
CA GLU A 216 -10.03 27.84 4.19
C GLU A 216 -10.25 28.13 5.70
N LEU A 217 -9.27 27.79 6.53
CA LEU A 217 -9.34 28.00 7.98
C LEU A 217 -9.09 29.47 8.37
N THR A 218 -8.31 30.22 7.60
CA THR A 218 -7.90 31.60 7.94
C THR A 218 -8.75 32.68 7.27
N ASP A 219 -9.36 32.40 6.11
CA ASP A 219 -10.19 33.37 5.37
C ASP A 219 -11.45 33.79 6.14
N LYS A 220 -11.87 35.05 6.10
CA LYS A 220 -13.08 35.48 6.85
C LYS A 220 -14.33 34.66 6.49
N ASN A 221 -14.52 34.39 5.20
CA ASN A 221 -15.68 33.67 4.65
C ASN A 221 -15.42 32.17 4.41
N GLY A 222 -14.31 31.62 4.91
CA GLY A 222 -14.01 30.21 4.76
C GLY A 222 -14.91 29.29 5.59
N LYS A 223 -14.80 27.99 5.35
CA LYS A 223 -15.67 26.95 5.90
C LYS A 223 -14.96 26.09 6.93
N HIS A 224 -15.73 25.31 7.69
CA HIS A 224 -15.16 24.20 8.44
C HIS A 224 -14.59 23.16 7.48
N VAL A 225 -13.50 22.50 7.85
CA VAL A 225 -12.84 21.51 7.02
C VAL A 225 -12.95 20.14 7.65
N ILE A 226 -13.34 19.14 6.86
CA ILE A 226 -13.31 17.73 7.24
C ILE A 226 -12.25 17.05 6.39
N LEU A 227 -11.27 16.42 7.04
CA LEU A 227 -10.26 15.60 6.40
C LEU A 227 -10.51 14.13 6.77
N THR A 228 -10.92 13.33 5.78
CA THR A 228 -11.23 11.91 5.92
C THR A 228 -10.39 11.03 4.99
N GLY A 229 -10.44 9.71 5.20
CA GLY A 229 -9.65 8.71 4.49
C GLY A 229 -9.34 7.49 5.36
N HIS A 230 -8.59 6.53 4.84
CA HIS A 230 -8.18 5.33 5.57
C HIS A 230 -6.99 5.61 6.51
N ALA A 231 -6.73 4.67 7.41
CA ALA A 231 -5.57 4.73 8.28
C ALA A 231 -4.27 4.63 7.46
N GLY A 232 -3.39 5.62 7.62
CA GLY A 232 -2.11 5.69 6.90
C GLY A 232 -2.09 6.52 5.62
N ASP A 233 -3.22 7.13 5.22
CA ASP A 233 -3.30 8.03 4.05
C ASP A 233 -2.59 9.38 4.25
N GLY A 234 -2.12 9.69 5.46
CA GLY A 234 -1.41 10.94 5.77
C GLY A 234 -2.27 12.03 6.42
N LYS A 235 -3.50 11.72 6.85
CA LYS A 235 -4.39 12.70 7.49
C LYS A 235 -3.76 13.44 8.68
N SER A 236 -3.19 12.69 9.62
CA SER A 236 -2.50 13.26 10.79
C SER A 236 -1.26 14.06 10.39
N THR A 237 -0.55 13.66 9.33
CA THR A 237 0.61 14.41 8.80
C THR A 237 0.19 15.78 8.27
N ILE A 238 -0.92 15.85 7.53
CA ILE A 238 -1.51 17.12 7.06
C ILE A 238 -1.92 17.99 8.25
N ALA A 239 -2.54 17.40 9.29
CA ALA A 239 -2.91 18.13 10.50
C ALA A 239 -1.69 18.73 11.22
N VAL A 240 -0.61 17.95 11.34
CA VAL A 240 0.69 18.43 11.86
C VAL A 240 1.22 19.59 11.01
N GLU A 241 1.16 19.49 9.69
CA GLU A 241 1.63 20.55 8.79
C GLU A 241 0.82 21.84 8.95
N VAL A 242 -0.52 21.74 8.98
CA VAL A 242 -1.42 22.88 9.25
C VAL A 242 -1.14 23.49 10.62
N TYR A 243 -0.98 22.67 11.67
CA TYR A 243 -0.62 23.13 13.01
C TYR A 243 0.72 23.89 13.02
N LYS A 244 1.77 23.30 12.42
CA LYS A 244 3.08 23.94 12.31
C LYS A 244 3.00 25.29 11.59
N HIS A 245 2.23 25.37 10.50
CA HIS A 245 2.00 26.63 9.81
C HIS A 245 1.30 27.67 10.68
N LEU A 246 0.23 27.28 11.38
CA LEU A 246 -0.52 28.18 12.26
C LEU A 246 0.31 28.66 13.46
N LYS A 247 1.25 27.85 13.97
CA LYS A 247 2.19 28.22 15.04
C LYS A 247 3.52 28.79 14.54
N ARG A 248 3.69 28.96 13.23
CA ARG A 248 4.91 29.44 12.56
C ARG A 248 6.16 28.59 12.88
N ILE A 249 5.96 27.30 13.11
CA ILE A 249 7.03 26.31 13.28
C ILE A 249 7.52 25.89 11.88
N PRO A 250 8.84 25.93 11.60
CA PRO A 250 9.40 25.43 10.36
C PRO A 250 9.00 23.96 10.08
N PRO A 251 8.65 23.59 8.83
CA PRO A 251 8.23 22.23 8.50
C PRO A 251 9.26 21.15 8.90
N SER A 252 10.56 21.46 8.75
CA SER A 252 11.68 20.57 9.05
C SER A 252 11.97 20.41 10.55
N GLN A 253 11.45 21.31 11.40
CA GLN A 253 11.69 21.24 12.83
C GLN A 253 10.79 20.15 13.47
N PRO A 254 11.33 19.21 14.25
CA PRO A 254 10.51 18.26 14.99
C PRO A 254 9.67 19.00 16.04
N LEU A 255 8.49 18.45 16.37
CA LEU A 255 7.71 18.92 17.50
C LEU A 255 8.35 18.44 18.81
N ASP A 256 8.39 19.31 19.82
CA ASP A 256 8.93 18.96 21.14
C ASP A 256 8.02 17.97 21.88
N VAL A 257 6.71 18.05 21.64
CA VAL A 257 5.68 17.21 22.24
C VAL A 257 4.67 16.81 21.18
N GLN A 258 4.09 15.62 21.33
CA GLN A 258 2.99 15.17 20.48
C GLN A 258 1.78 16.09 20.61
N LEU A 259 1.07 16.30 19.49
CA LEU A 259 -0.18 17.04 19.43
C LEU A 259 -1.24 16.41 20.34
N GLN A 260 -1.95 17.25 21.07
CA GLN A 260 -3.12 16.87 21.85
C GLN A 260 -4.29 16.47 20.92
N PRO A 261 -5.30 15.73 21.42
CA PRO A 261 -6.49 15.38 20.64
C PRO A 261 -7.25 16.61 20.08
N ARG A 262 -7.23 17.72 20.82
CA ARG A 262 -7.75 19.04 20.45
C ARG A 262 -6.66 20.08 20.67
N GLU A 263 -6.39 20.87 19.63
CA GLU A 263 -5.48 22.01 19.67
C GLU A 263 -6.26 23.28 19.30
N ASP A 264 -6.39 24.19 20.25
CA ASP A 264 -7.02 25.50 20.04
C ASP A 264 -5.95 26.57 19.80
N ILE A 265 -6.08 27.29 18.69
CA ILE A 265 -5.09 28.23 18.20
C ILE A 265 -5.75 29.60 18.09
N SER A 266 -5.30 30.52 18.94
CA SER A 266 -5.65 31.93 18.94
C SER A 266 -4.37 32.75 18.73
N GLU A 267 -4.04 33.06 17.47
CA GLU A 267 -2.98 34.02 17.16
C GLU A 267 -3.59 35.41 16.92
N HIS A 268 -2.90 36.48 17.34
CA HIS A 268 -3.34 37.87 17.19
C HIS A 268 -3.61 38.31 15.74
N ALA A 269 -3.19 37.52 14.74
CA ALA A 269 -3.36 37.81 13.32
C ALA A 269 -4.62 37.18 12.70
N ILE A 270 -5.37 36.36 13.45
CA ILE A 270 -6.57 35.65 12.95
C ILE A 270 -7.78 36.19 13.71
N GLU A 271 -8.81 36.63 12.99
CA GLU A 271 -9.99 37.28 13.59
C GLU A 271 -10.89 36.31 14.38
N HIS A 272 -10.76 35.00 14.13
CA HIS A 272 -11.49 33.93 14.80
C HIS A 272 -10.53 32.84 15.28
N ALA A 273 -10.89 32.14 16.36
CA ALA A 273 -10.09 31.02 16.85
C ALA A 273 -10.21 29.80 15.92
N ILE A 274 -9.12 29.06 15.76
CA ILE A 274 -9.07 27.83 14.96
C ILE A 274 -8.85 26.65 15.89
N SER A 275 -9.67 25.62 15.74
CA SER A 275 -9.59 24.38 16.50
C SER A 275 -9.25 23.21 15.58
N ILE A 276 -8.17 22.49 15.87
CA ILE A 276 -7.79 21.27 15.16
C ILE A 276 -8.17 20.07 16.04
N ILE A 277 -9.03 19.20 15.51
CA ILE A 277 -9.35 17.91 16.11
C ILE A 277 -8.62 16.83 15.33
N LYS A 278 -7.59 16.24 15.96
CA LYS A 278 -6.58 15.40 15.30
C LYS A 278 -7.06 13.98 14.96
N ASP A 279 -7.79 13.35 15.86
CA ASP A 279 -8.50 12.10 15.57
C ASP A 279 -9.81 12.10 16.35
N LEU A 280 -10.90 12.24 15.62
CA LEU A 280 -12.25 12.21 16.18
C LEU A 280 -12.51 10.93 17.00
N SER A 281 -11.80 9.81 16.77
CA SER A 281 -11.98 8.58 17.54
C SER A 281 -11.29 8.55 18.91
N GLU A 282 -10.34 9.44 19.17
CA GLU A 282 -9.61 9.51 20.45
C GLU A 282 -10.35 10.31 21.54
N ARG A 283 -11.48 10.92 21.20
CA ARG A 283 -12.26 11.78 22.11
C ARG A 283 -13.26 11.00 22.97
N TYR A 284 -13.61 11.58 24.11
CA TYR A 284 -14.73 11.08 24.92
C TYR A 284 -16.05 11.42 24.25
N LYS A 285 -16.92 10.41 24.02
CA LYS A 285 -18.25 10.60 23.41
C LYS A 285 -19.13 11.63 24.13
N SER A 286 -18.90 11.83 25.43
CA SER A 286 -19.60 12.84 26.23
C SER A 286 -19.34 14.28 25.77
N ALA A 287 -18.26 14.54 25.01
CA ALA A 287 -17.91 15.86 24.48
C ALA A 287 -18.47 16.12 23.06
N ASP A 288 -19.14 15.14 22.44
CA ASP A 288 -19.61 15.22 21.06
C ASP A 288 -20.65 16.32 20.86
N GLN A 289 -21.60 16.41 21.80
CA GLN A 289 -22.67 17.39 21.74
C GLN A 289 -22.13 18.82 21.87
N GLU A 290 -21.18 19.04 22.78
CA GLU A 290 -20.53 20.34 22.97
C GLU A 290 -19.73 20.75 21.72
N LEU A 291 -18.94 19.84 21.16
CA LEU A 291 -18.19 20.08 19.92
C LEU A 291 -19.09 20.47 18.76
N LEU A 292 -20.19 19.75 18.54
CA LEU A 292 -21.12 20.06 17.44
C LEU A 292 -21.87 21.37 17.69
N GLN A 293 -22.19 21.72 18.94
CA GLN A 293 -22.76 23.02 19.29
C GLN A 293 -21.78 24.16 19.01
N GLU A 294 -20.48 24.00 19.28
CA GLU A 294 -19.45 24.98 18.91
C GLU A 294 -19.37 25.16 17.38
N ILE A 295 -19.43 24.06 16.63
CA ILE A 295 -19.39 24.07 15.16
C ILE A 295 -20.61 24.79 14.58
N VAL A 296 -21.82 24.47 15.06
CA VAL A 296 -23.07 25.11 14.59
C VAL A 296 -23.15 26.57 15.05
N GLY A 297 -22.63 26.87 16.24
CA GLY A 297 -22.56 28.22 16.81
C GLY A 297 -21.55 29.14 16.13
N HIS A 298 -20.69 28.62 15.25
CA HIS A 298 -19.64 29.37 14.56
C HIS A 298 -18.70 30.16 15.50
N THR A 299 -18.45 29.63 16.70
CA THR A 299 -17.55 30.26 17.69
C THR A 299 -16.08 30.17 17.24
N ASN A 300 -15.69 29.00 16.73
CA ASN A 300 -14.38 28.71 16.18
C ASN A 300 -14.51 28.11 14.78
N ARG A 301 -13.42 28.12 14.02
CA ARG A 301 -13.31 27.34 12.78
C ARG A 301 -12.59 26.03 13.02
N PHE A 302 -13.12 24.96 12.46
CA PHE A 302 -12.69 23.60 12.79
C PHE A 302 -12.01 22.91 11.62
N LEU A 303 -10.87 22.26 11.90
CA LEU A 303 -10.33 21.18 11.10
C LEU A 303 -10.62 19.86 11.82
N LEU A 304 -11.48 19.03 11.23
CA LEU A 304 -11.87 17.74 11.77
C LEU A 304 -11.15 16.63 11.02
N VAL A 305 -10.21 15.95 11.67
CA VAL A 305 -9.53 14.79 11.12
C VAL A 305 -10.17 13.52 11.66
N THR A 306 -10.62 12.67 10.75
CA THR A 306 -11.46 11.51 11.13
C THR A 306 -11.40 10.39 10.10
N ASN A 307 -11.79 9.18 10.54
CA ASN A 307 -12.13 8.11 9.62
C ASN A 307 -13.60 8.24 9.17
N THR A 308 -13.92 7.69 8.01
CA THR A 308 -15.27 7.76 7.41
C THR A 308 -16.37 7.25 8.34
N GLY A 309 -16.14 6.11 9.03
CA GLY A 309 -17.13 5.54 9.96
C GLY A 309 -17.38 6.44 11.18
N THR A 310 -16.32 6.89 11.83
CA THR A 310 -16.40 7.77 13.02
C THR A 310 -17.11 9.09 12.72
N LEU A 311 -16.93 9.62 11.51
CA LEU A 311 -17.62 10.82 11.05
C LEU A 311 -19.12 10.59 10.88
N LEU A 312 -19.49 9.48 10.21
CA LEU A 312 -20.88 9.11 9.99
C LEU A 312 -21.60 8.91 11.33
N ASP A 313 -20.98 8.18 12.26
CA ASP A 313 -21.53 7.91 13.59
C ASP A 313 -21.78 9.21 14.38
N LEU A 314 -20.83 10.15 14.36
CA LEU A 314 -20.94 11.44 15.05
C LEU A 314 -22.15 12.24 14.59
N PHE A 315 -22.28 12.45 13.28
CA PHE A 315 -23.33 13.30 12.73
C PHE A 315 -24.71 12.64 12.79
N ARG A 316 -24.80 11.30 12.64
CA ARG A 316 -26.06 10.56 12.77
C ARG A 316 -26.63 10.64 14.19
N GLN A 317 -25.78 10.46 15.21
CA GLN A 317 -26.20 10.49 16.62
C GLN A 317 -26.67 11.87 17.09
N HIS A 318 -26.38 12.93 16.32
CA HIS A 318 -26.68 14.30 16.67
C HIS A 318 -27.39 15.04 15.52
N CYS A 319 -28.18 14.32 14.71
CA CYS A 319 -28.91 14.89 13.57
C CYS A 319 -29.88 16.01 13.97
N ASP A 320 -30.42 15.96 15.20
CA ASP A 320 -31.29 16.98 15.79
C ASP A 320 -30.63 18.38 15.84
N LEU A 321 -29.31 18.47 15.99
CA LEU A 321 -28.58 19.76 16.00
C LEU A 321 -28.59 20.46 14.64
N PHE A 322 -28.90 19.74 13.57
CA PHE A 322 -28.87 20.26 12.20
C PHE A 322 -30.26 20.44 11.59
N ASP A 323 -31.33 20.17 12.34
CA ASP A 323 -32.72 20.15 11.86
C ASP A 323 -32.91 19.22 10.62
N LEU A 324 -32.24 18.06 10.61
CA LEU A 324 -32.28 17.09 9.51
C LEU A 324 -32.68 15.69 10.00
N ALA A 325 -33.37 14.93 9.15
CA ALA A 325 -33.61 13.51 9.41
C ALA A 325 -32.31 12.69 9.31
N GLU A 326 -32.20 11.62 10.10
CA GLU A 326 -30.99 10.76 10.13
C GLU A 326 -30.62 10.20 8.74
N SER A 327 -31.62 9.77 7.95
CA SER A 327 -31.41 9.25 6.60
C SER A 327 -30.84 10.29 5.63
N ASP A 328 -31.22 11.56 5.81
CA ASP A 328 -30.73 12.67 4.98
C ASP A 328 -29.28 13.00 5.32
N VAL A 329 -28.94 13.00 6.62
CA VAL A 329 -27.57 13.19 7.11
C VAL A 329 -26.64 12.10 6.55
N GLU A 330 -27.04 10.83 6.66
CA GLU A 330 -26.27 9.70 6.14
C GLU A 330 -26.04 9.83 4.63
N THR A 331 -27.11 10.10 3.86
CA THR A 331 -27.02 10.24 2.40
C THR A 331 -26.08 11.39 1.99
N ARG A 332 -26.19 12.55 2.66
CA ARG A 332 -25.33 13.72 2.38
C ARG A 332 -23.85 13.43 2.65
N ILE A 333 -23.54 12.77 3.77
CA ILE A 333 -22.16 12.41 4.12
C ILE A 333 -21.59 11.41 3.13
N LEU A 334 -22.34 10.35 2.81
CA LEU A 334 -21.89 9.32 1.86
C LEU A 334 -21.66 9.90 0.47
N ASN A 335 -22.51 10.82 0.01
CA ASN A 335 -22.31 11.52 -1.26
C ASN A 335 -21.07 12.41 -1.25
N ALA A 336 -20.82 13.14 -0.15
CA ALA A 336 -19.65 14.01 -0.04
C ALA A 336 -18.33 13.20 0.00
N ILE A 337 -18.28 12.14 0.80
CA ILE A 337 -17.08 11.29 0.95
C ILE A 337 -16.87 10.40 -0.29
N GLY A 338 -17.97 10.03 -0.96
CA GLY A 338 -17.96 9.18 -2.16
C GLY A 338 -17.51 9.87 -3.43
N ASN A 339 -17.34 11.20 -3.43
CA ASN A 339 -16.95 11.97 -4.61
C ASN A 339 -15.61 11.47 -5.19
N ASP A 340 -15.57 11.23 -6.49
CA ASP A 340 -14.41 10.65 -7.18
C ASP A 340 -13.22 11.60 -7.30
N LEU A 341 -13.44 12.92 -7.19
CA LEU A 341 -12.37 13.93 -7.12
C LEU A 341 -11.76 14.04 -5.73
N GLY A 342 -12.34 13.36 -4.73
CA GLY A 342 -11.90 13.41 -3.35
C GLY A 342 -12.22 14.73 -2.63
N GLU A 343 -13.02 15.60 -3.23
CA GLU A 343 -13.48 16.85 -2.63
C GLU A 343 -14.98 17.04 -2.83
N ALA A 344 -15.66 17.54 -1.78
CA ALA A 344 -17.06 17.93 -1.86
C ALA A 344 -17.40 19.03 -0.85
N GLU A 345 -18.42 19.81 -1.17
CA GLU A 345 -19.09 20.66 -0.18
C GLU A 345 -20.20 19.85 0.51
N LEU A 346 -20.18 19.84 1.85
CA LEU A 346 -21.18 19.18 2.68
C LEU A 346 -21.97 20.22 3.48
N ARG A 347 -23.29 20.28 3.24
CA ARG A 347 -24.20 21.19 3.94
C ARG A 347 -25.02 20.46 4.99
N MET A 348 -24.86 20.85 6.26
CA MET A 348 -25.61 20.34 7.41
C MET A 348 -26.38 21.50 8.05
N GLY A 349 -27.69 21.56 7.81
CA GLY A 349 -28.50 22.72 8.17
C GLY A 349 -27.93 24.00 7.55
N LYS A 350 -27.56 24.96 8.40
CA LYS A 350 -26.91 26.23 8.00
C LYS A 350 -25.38 26.15 7.92
N THR A 351 -24.79 25.10 8.47
CA THR A 351 -23.33 24.93 8.53
C THR A 351 -22.82 24.27 7.25
N VAL A 352 -21.73 24.81 6.73
CA VAL A 352 -21.09 24.31 5.50
C VAL A 352 -19.70 23.80 5.83
N PHE A 353 -19.39 22.59 5.36
CA PHE A 353 -18.09 21.96 5.45
C PHE A 353 -17.49 21.78 4.06
N ARG A 354 -16.18 21.94 3.97
CA ARG A 354 -15.38 21.46 2.84
C ARG A 354 -14.78 20.12 3.22
N VAL A 355 -15.13 19.06 2.50
CA VAL A 355 -14.74 17.68 2.79
C VAL A 355 -13.65 17.27 1.82
N PHE A 356 -12.52 16.80 2.35
CA PHE A 356 -11.43 16.19 1.59
C PHE A 356 -11.28 14.72 1.98
N ASN A 357 -11.33 13.81 1.01
CA ASN A 357 -11.16 12.39 1.22
C ASN A 357 -9.85 11.90 0.58
N LEU A 358 -8.80 11.74 1.41
CA LEU A 358 -7.48 11.31 0.95
C LEU A 358 -7.49 9.92 0.30
N ALA A 359 -8.45 9.05 0.65
CA ALA A 359 -8.56 7.73 0.02
C ALA A 359 -8.95 7.79 -1.46
N LYS A 360 -9.55 8.93 -1.87
CA LYS A 360 -9.97 9.17 -3.25
C LYS A 360 -8.91 9.89 -4.08
N MET A 361 -7.89 10.43 -3.44
CA MET A 361 -6.85 11.28 -4.04
C MET A 361 -5.61 10.47 -4.44
N ASP A 362 -4.89 11.00 -5.45
CA ASP A 362 -3.65 10.39 -5.95
C ASP A 362 -2.42 10.93 -5.21
N ASN A 363 -1.90 10.12 -4.31
CA ASN A 363 -0.71 10.44 -3.51
C ASN A 363 0.59 9.85 -4.08
N LEU A 364 0.59 9.25 -5.28
CA LEU A 364 1.79 8.63 -5.84
C LEU A 364 2.89 9.65 -6.13
N HIS A 365 2.54 10.89 -6.49
CA HIS A 365 3.53 11.95 -6.69
C HIS A 365 4.26 12.31 -5.38
N ILE A 366 3.53 12.35 -4.26
CA ILE A 366 4.09 12.59 -2.91
C ILE A 366 5.01 11.43 -2.55
N ALA A 367 4.53 10.19 -2.72
CA ALA A 367 5.31 8.99 -2.45
C ALA A 367 6.61 8.95 -3.27
N ARG A 368 6.58 9.38 -4.54
CA ARG A 368 7.78 9.47 -5.41
C ARG A 368 8.82 10.44 -4.85
N ARG A 369 8.37 11.59 -4.37
CA ARG A 369 9.27 12.58 -3.74
C ARG A 369 9.81 12.07 -2.41
N ILE A 370 9.00 11.39 -1.60
CA ILE A 370 9.46 10.77 -0.34
C ILE A 370 10.56 9.75 -0.64
N PHE A 371 10.36 8.87 -1.62
CA PHE A 371 11.36 7.86 -1.97
C PHE A 371 12.65 8.47 -2.52
N ALA A 372 12.54 9.51 -3.35
CA ALA A 372 13.70 10.27 -3.81
C ALA A 372 14.47 10.90 -2.65
N ASN A 373 13.77 11.49 -1.67
CA ASN A 373 14.38 12.05 -0.46
C ASN A 373 15.08 10.98 0.40
N MET A 374 14.51 9.76 0.50
CA MET A 374 15.15 8.63 1.19
C MET A 374 16.47 8.20 0.52
N CYS A 375 16.59 8.37 -0.79
CA CYS A 375 17.78 8.04 -1.56
C CYS A 375 18.77 9.20 -1.72
N ALA A 376 18.49 10.38 -1.15
CA ALA A 376 19.31 11.58 -1.34
C ALA A 376 20.75 11.38 -0.82
N VAL A 377 21.73 11.84 -1.58
CA VAL A 377 23.17 11.59 -1.35
C VAL A 377 23.60 12.01 0.06
N ASP A 378 23.10 13.14 0.55
CA ASP A 378 23.41 13.73 1.85
C ASP A 378 23.02 12.85 3.05
N ARG A 379 22.13 11.85 2.87
CA ARG A 379 21.79 10.86 3.90
C ARG A 379 22.77 9.69 3.99
N TRP A 380 23.60 9.53 2.96
CA TRP A 380 24.46 8.35 2.78
C TRP A 380 25.95 8.70 2.67
N VAL A 381 26.32 9.99 2.77
CA VAL A 381 27.72 10.44 2.77
C VAL A 381 28.55 9.69 3.81
N GLY A 382 28.02 9.54 5.03
CA GLY A 382 28.70 8.80 6.11
C GLY A 382 28.93 7.31 5.83
N CYS A 383 28.31 6.74 4.79
CA CYS A 383 28.56 5.36 4.33
C CYS A 383 29.59 5.30 3.19
N ALA A 384 29.76 6.38 2.41
CA ALA A 384 30.64 6.41 1.25
C ALA A 384 32.13 6.29 1.61
N ASP A 385 32.49 6.85 2.76
CA ASP A 385 33.85 6.88 3.28
C ASP A 385 34.19 5.66 4.15
N ARG A 386 33.24 4.73 4.33
CA ARG A 386 33.47 3.54 5.17
C ARG A 386 34.25 2.46 4.44
N SER A 387 35.06 1.74 5.22
CA SER A 387 35.75 0.52 4.77
C SER A 387 34.79 -0.60 4.34
N CYS A 388 33.57 -0.63 4.89
CA CYS A 388 32.55 -1.63 4.57
C CYS A 388 31.71 -1.33 3.31
N LYS A 389 31.96 -0.23 2.58
CA LYS A 389 31.11 0.20 1.47
C LYS A 389 30.92 -0.85 0.37
N SER A 390 31.97 -1.63 0.07
CA SER A 390 31.96 -2.64 -1.00
C SER A 390 31.24 -3.92 -0.61
N THR A 391 30.96 -4.12 0.68
CA THR A 391 30.32 -5.31 1.25
C THR A 391 29.02 -5.00 1.98
N CYS A 392 28.55 -3.75 1.91
CA CYS A 392 27.29 -3.33 2.53
C CYS A 392 26.14 -3.43 1.52
N PRO A 393 25.20 -4.39 1.68
CA PRO A 393 24.08 -4.53 0.75
C PRO A 393 23.16 -3.30 0.71
N VAL A 394 22.98 -2.62 1.84
CA VAL A 394 22.16 -1.39 1.93
C VAL A 394 22.80 -0.27 1.10
N TYR A 395 24.10 -0.04 1.26
CA TYR A 395 24.79 0.99 0.50
C TYR A 395 24.87 0.63 -1.00
N SER A 396 25.03 -0.64 -1.35
CA SER A 396 24.95 -1.11 -2.74
C SER A 396 23.59 -0.80 -3.37
N ASN A 397 22.48 -1.00 -2.65
CA ASN A 397 21.15 -0.59 -3.13
C ASN A 397 21.06 0.92 -3.34
N VAL A 398 21.55 1.71 -2.39
CA VAL A 398 21.53 3.17 -2.47
C VAL A 398 22.31 3.66 -3.68
N VAL A 399 23.53 3.16 -3.90
CA VAL A 399 24.35 3.53 -5.06
C VAL A 399 23.67 3.11 -6.37
N LEU A 400 23.09 1.90 -6.41
CA LEU A 400 22.37 1.41 -7.57
C LEU A 400 21.14 2.28 -7.90
N LEU A 401 20.38 2.67 -6.87
CA LEU A 401 19.23 3.56 -6.96
C LEU A 401 19.65 4.98 -7.39
N GLN A 402 20.71 5.55 -6.82
CA GLN A 402 21.21 6.88 -7.16
C GLN A 402 21.74 6.96 -8.60
N ASN A 403 22.54 5.99 -9.02
CA ASN A 403 23.13 5.96 -10.37
C ASN A 403 22.09 5.76 -11.48
N ASN A 404 20.92 5.21 -11.15
CA ASN A 404 19.84 4.92 -12.10
C ASN A 404 18.52 5.59 -11.68
N GLN A 405 18.58 6.70 -10.95
CA GLN A 405 17.44 7.21 -10.19
C GLN A 405 16.22 7.50 -11.06
N GLU A 406 16.38 8.20 -12.18
CA GLU A 406 15.27 8.54 -13.08
C GLU A 406 14.56 7.27 -13.57
N LYS A 407 15.32 6.36 -14.18
CA LYS A 407 14.84 5.08 -14.71
C LYS A 407 14.19 4.22 -13.63
N VAL A 408 14.87 3.96 -12.51
CA VAL A 408 14.36 3.05 -11.48
C VAL A 408 13.11 3.63 -10.80
N LEU A 409 13.08 4.93 -10.52
CA LEU A 409 11.88 5.59 -10.02
C LEU A 409 10.73 5.46 -11.02
N ASP A 410 10.97 5.72 -12.31
CA ASP A 410 9.92 5.53 -13.32
C ASP A 410 9.38 4.11 -13.34
N ARG A 411 10.25 3.09 -13.29
CA ARG A 411 9.84 1.67 -13.28
C ARG A 411 9.06 1.29 -12.02
N ILE A 412 9.50 1.73 -10.85
CA ILE A 412 8.81 1.47 -9.59
C ILE A 412 7.44 2.16 -9.58
N PHE A 413 7.37 3.44 -9.98
CA PHE A 413 6.11 4.19 -9.97
C PHE A 413 5.18 3.83 -11.12
N LEU A 414 5.67 3.28 -12.23
CA LEU A 414 4.84 2.68 -13.28
C LEU A 414 4.12 1.44 -12.75
N ALA A 415 4.78 0.60 -11.95
CA ALA A 415 4.17 -0.55 -11.31
C ALA A 415 3.10 -0.14 -10.27
N TYR A 416 3.39 0.85 -9.41
CA TYR A 416 2.38 1.37 -8.48
C TYR A 416 1.23 2.07 -9.19
N ARG A 417 1.50 2.81 -10.27
CA ARG A 417 0.46 3.43 -11.10
C ARG A 417 -0.46 2.36 -11.68
N ARG A 418 0.12 1.27 -12.19
CA ARG A 418 -0.65 0.12 -12.69
C ARG A 418 -1.56 -0.48 -11.62
N MET A 419 -1.06 -0.61 -10.39
CA MET A 419 -1.87 -1.11 -9.25
C MET A 419 -3.00 -0.13 -8.91
N TYR A 420 -2.68 1.16 -8.81
CA TYR A 420 -3.62 2.23 -8.46
C TYR A 420 -4.79 2.31 -9.44
N GLU A 421 -4.51 2.33 -10.74
CA GLU A 421 -5.54 2.42 -11.78
C GLU A 421 -6.43 1.18 -11.83
N TYR A 422 -5.91 0.01 -11.42
CA TYR A 422 -6.67 -1.24 -11.34
C TYR A 422 -7.41 -1.44 -10.01
N GLY A 423 -7.45 -0.41 -9.16
CA GLY A 423 -8.24 -0.38 -7.94
C GLY A 423 -7.46 -0.75 -6.68
N THR A 424 -6.19 -1.11 -6.78
CA THR A 424 -5.32 -1.39 -5.63
C THR A 424 -4.63 -0.10 -5.19
N ARG A 425 -5.21 0.56 -4.19
CA ARG A 425 -4.68 1.81 -3.64
C ARG A 425 -3.91 1.53 -2.35
N LEU A 426 -2.61 1.79 -2.38
CA LEU A 426 -1.75 1.72 -1.20
C LEU A 426 -1.73 3.08 -0.50
N THR A 427 -1.78 3.06 0.83
CA THR A 427 -1.66 4.29 1.63
C THR A 427 -0.22 4.78 1.63
N LEU A 428 0.00 6.07 1.92
CA LEU A 428 1.36 6.62 2.01
C LEU A 428 2.24 5.84 2.99
N ARG A 429 1.67 5.43 4.14
CA ARG A 429 2.36 4.58 5.12
C ARG A 429 2.83 3.25 4.53
N GLN A 430 1.97 2.57 3.76
CA GLN A 430 2.29 1.28 3.14
C GLN A 430 3.37 1.42 2.06
N LEU A 431 3.34 2.52 1.31
CA LEU A 431 4.36 2.84 0.33
C LEU A 431 5.70 3.15 1.01
N THR A 432 5.72 4.00 2.05
CA THR A 432 6.96 4.33 2.78
C THR A 432 7.57 3.12 3.49
N GLU A 433 6.75 2.22 4.02
CA GLU A 433 7.21 0.93 4.57
C GLU A 433 7.92 0.11 3.50
N HIS A 434 7.32 0.00 2.31
CA HIS A 434 7.94 -0.75 1.22
C HIS A 434 9.21 -0.07 0.70
N PHE A 435 9.25 1.26 0.59
CA PHE A 435 10.44 2.01 0.16
C PHE A 435 11.62 1.80 1.09
N ALA A 436 11.37 1.87 2.39
CA ALA A 436 12.40 1.58 3.38
C ALA A 436 12.94 0.15 3.19
N TYR A 437 12.06 -0.83 2.95
CA TYR A 437 12.45 -2.22 2.70
C TYR A 437 13.24 -2.40 1.40
N LEU A 438 12.89 -1.68 0.32
CA LEU A 438 13.66 -1.68 -0.92
C LEU A 438 15.11 -1.24 -0.71
N ILE A 439 15.33 -0.27 0.18
CA ILE A 439 16.65 0.27 0.49
C ILE A 439 17.39 -0.67 1.43
N THR A 440 16.81 -0.98 2.59
CA THR A 440 17.51 -1.67 3.67
C THR A 440 17.44 -3.19 3.60
N SER A 441 16.51 -3.76 2.82
CA SER A 441 16.16 -5.19 2.87
C SER A 441 15.76 -5.70 4.26
N GLY A 442 15.37 -4.82 5.17
CA GLY A 442 15.12 -5.13 6.57
C GLY A 442 16.39 -5.32 7.41
N LEU A 443 17.58 -5.01 6.88
CA LEU A 443 18.85 -5.08 7.61
C LEU A 443 19.06 -3.84 8.48
N SER A 444 19.38 -4.04 9.75
CA SER A 444 19.86 -3.02 10.67
C SER A 444 21.37 -2.83 10.58
N GLU A 445 21.89 -1.74 11.17
CA GLU A 445 23.34 -1.54 11.30
C GLU A 445 24.01 -2.69 12.10
N ALA A 446 23.28 -3.29 13.05
CA ALA A 446 23.76 -4.47 13.78
C ALA A 446 23.92 -5.70 12.87
N ASP A 447 22.98 -5.92 11.93
CA ASP A 447 23.06 -7.03 10.97
C ASP A 447 24.22 -6.83 9.99
N ILE A 448 24.40 -5.59 9.49
CA ILE A 448 25.52 -5.24 8.61
C ILE A 448 26.86 -5.49 9.32
N HIS A 449 26.95 -5.10 10.59
CA HIS A 449 28.13 -5.36 11.40
C HIS A 449 28.38 -6.85 11.62
N GLU A 450 27.34 -7.65 11.88
CA GLU A 450 27.47 -9.12 12.00
C GLU A 450 27.93 -9.76 10.68
N MET A 451 27.40 -9.32 9.54
CA MET A 451 27.82 -9.79 8.21
C MET A 451 29.30 -9.52 7.97
N ARG A 452 29.79 -8.35 8.39
CA ARG A 452 31.21 -7.99 8.32
C ARG A 452 32.07 -8.86 9.22
N GLN A 453 31.66 -9.10 10.47
CA GLN A 453 32.39 -9.99 11.37
C GLN A 453 32.51 -11.42 10.82
N LYS A 454 31.50 -11.88 10.08
CA LYS A 454 31.50 -13.17 9.40
C LYS A 454 32.22 -13.18 8.05
N ASN A 455 32.82 -12.07 7.62
CA ASN A 455 33.45 -11.88 6.31
C ASN A 455 32.54 -12.31 5.14
N ILE A 456 31.23 -12.04 5.24
CA ILE A 456 30.29 -12.27 4.15
C ILE A 456 30.48 -11.16 3.13
N THR A 457 31.18 -11.45 2.04
CA THR A 457 31.51 -10.46 0.99
C THR A 457 30.66 -10.63 -0.27
N ASP A 458 30.17 -11.84 -0.54
CA ASP A 458 29.32 -12.13 -1.70
C ASP A 458 27.92 -12.52 -1.25
N PHE A 459 26.97 -11.64 -1.57
CA PHE A 459 25.55 -11.81 -1.35
C PHE A 459 24.75 -11.83 -2.67
N GLY A 460 25.44 -11.83 -3.82
CA GLY A 460 24.82 -11.77 -5.14
C GLY A 460 23.68 -10.76 -5.22
N THR A 461 22.51 -11.23 -5.67
CA THR A 461 21.29 -10.42 -5.83
C THR A 461 20.35 -10.46 -4.62
N GLN A 462 20.72 -11.14 -3.54
CA GLN A 462 19.76 -11.55 -2.51
C GLN A 462 19.17 -10.36 -1.74
N TYR A 463 19.91 -9.27 -1.59
CA TYR A 463 19.46 -8.04 -0.93
C TYR A 463 19.15 -6.91 -1.91
N MET A 464 19.18 -7.17 -3.22
CA MET A 464 19.02 -6.10 -4.20
C MET A 464 17.56 -5.69 -4.34
N PHE A 465 17.31 -4.38 -4.48
CA PHE A 465 15.96 -3.80 -4.49
C PHE A 465 15.03 -4.45 -5.52
N PHE A 466 15.55 -4.89 -6.68
CA PHE A 466 14.74 -5.50 -7.74
C PHE A 466 14.15 -6.88 -7.37
N ASN A 467 14.72 -7.56 -6.36
CA ASN A 467 14.12 -8.75 -5.74
C ASN A 467 13.25 -8.35 -4.53
N ARG A 468 13.74 -7.40 -3.73
CA ARG A 468 13.03 -6.92 -2.54
C ARG A 468 11.71 -6.22 -2.88
N PHE A 469 11.57 -5.69 -4.08
CA PHE A 469 10.28 -5.18 -4.60
C PHE A 469 9.17 -6.24 -4.58
N PHE A 470 9.52 -7.52 -4.72
CA PHE A 470 8.60 -8.64 -4.68
C PHE A 470 8.56 -9.33 -3.30
N GLY A 471 9.34 -8.85 -2.32
CA GLY A 471 9.39 -9.44 -0.99
C GLY A 471 10.13 -10.78 -0.92
N ASP A 472 11.11 -11.00 -1.79
CA ASP A 472 11.93 -12.21 -1.83
C ASP A 472 13.42 -11.89 -2.07
N ASN A 473 14.25 -12.93 -2.03
CA ASN A 473 15.69 -12.83 -2.29
C ASN A 473 16.13 -13.39 -3.67
N GLY A 474 15.19 -13.52 -4.60
CA GLY A 474 15.36 -14.15 -5.91
C GLY A 474 15.26 -15.68 -5.89
N ARG A 475 15.08 -16.30 -4.71
CA ARG A 475 14.98 -17.76 -4.55
C ARG A 475 13.80 -18.17 -3.66
N VAL A 476 13.67 -17.51 -2.52
CA VAL A 476 12.69 -17.81 -1.47
C VAL A 476 12.10 -16.51 -0.95
N ASP A 477 10.81 -16.55 -0.65
CA ASP A 477 10.08 -15.44 -0.04
C ASP A 477 10.69 -15.04 1.31
N ASP A 478 10.76 -13.75 1.56
CA ASP A 478 11.10 -13.20 2.86
C ASP A 478 9.83 -13.18 3.73
N ALA A 479 9.74 -14.12 4.67
CA ALA A 479 8.56 -14.32 5.51
C ALA A 479 8.14 -13.05 6.27
N ALA A 480 9.08 -12.19 6.67
CA ALA A 480 8.77 -10.95 7.35
C ALA A 480 8.18 -9.93 6.36
N ALA A 481 8.73 -9.85 5.15
CA ALA A 481 8.28 -8.94 4.11
C ALA A 481 6.91 -9.32 3.54
N GLN A 482 6.54 -10.60 3.52
CA GLN A 482 5.22 -11.08 3.09
C GLN A 482 4.05 -10.55 3.95
N GLN A 483 4.33 -9.96 5.12
CA GLN A 483 3.32 -9.29 5.94
C GLN A 483 2.97 -7.89 5.44
N MET A 484 3.84 -7.27 4.63
CA MET A 484 3.62 -5.92 4.09
C MET A 484 2.48 -5.93 3.07
N GLN A 485 1.59 -4.94 3.18
CA GLN A 485 0.47 -4.82 2.25
C GLN A 485 0.96 -4.63 0.81
N ALA A 486 1.99 -3.80 0.59
CA ALA A 486 2.53 -3.54 -0.74
C ALA A 486 2.99 -4.82 -1.44
N ILE A 487 3.77 -5.66 -0.75
CA ILE A 487 4.30 -6.93 -1.28
C ILE A 487 3.16 -7.90 -1.62
N ARG A 488 2.18 -8.08 -0.72
CA ARG A 488 1.02 -8.95 -0.99
C ARG A 488 0.23 -8.49 -2.20
N GLU A 489 0.04 -7.18 -2.34
CA GLU A 489 -0.68 -6.62 -3.47
C GLU A 489 0.11 -6.69 -4.78
N ILE A 490 1.44 -6.55 -4.74
CA ILE A 490 2.33 -6.74 -5.90
C ILE A 490 2.30 -8.20 -6.36
N ALA A 491 2.39 -9.16 -5.44
CA ALA A 491 2.31 -10.59 -5.75
C ALA A 491 1.00 -10.95 -6.47
N ARG A 492 -0.12 -10.33 -6.07
CA ARG A 492 -1.42 -10.51 -6.75
C ARG A 492 -1.44 -9.97 -8.19
N GLN A 493 -0.59 -9.01 -8.54
CA GLN A 493 -0.53 -8.48 -9.90
C GLN A 493 0.17 -9.44 -10.88
N ARG A 494 0.97 -10.38 -10.37
CA ARG A 494 1.69 -11.37 -11.19
C ARG A 494 2.57 -10.70 -12.26
N PHE A 495 3.26 -9.63 -11.88
CA PHE A 495 4.13 -8.89 -12.80
C PHE A 495 5.26 -9.77 -13.30
N GLY A 496 5.53 -9.70 -14.60
CA GLY A 496 6.55 -10.49 -15.26
C GLY A 496 6.25 -11.97 -15.38
N GLU A 497 5.18 -12.53 -14.78
CA GLU A 497 4.85 -13.96 -14.87
C GLU A 497 4.52 -14.38 -16.30
N ARG A 498 3.75 -13.54 -17.02
CA ARG A 498 3.42 -13.78 -18.42
C ARG A 498 4.69 -13.65 -19.29
N PRO A 499 5.12 -14.72 -19.97
CA PRO A 499 6.27 -14.64 -20.84
C PRO A 499 5.97 -13.71 -22.02
N CYS A 500 6.94 -12.88 -22.38
CA CYS A 500 6.89 -12.09 -23.60
C CYS A 500 7.58 -12.88 -24.73
N PRO A 501 6.87 -13.50 -25.69
CA PRO A 501 7.49 -14.45 -26.62
C PRO A 501 8.68 -13.89 -27.40
N THR A 502 8.60 -12.62 -27.81
CA THR A 502 9.69 -11.92 -28.52
C THR A 502 10.94 -11.79 -27.64
N TRP A 503 10.77 -11.49 -26.35
CA TRP A 503 11.86 -11.32 -25.40
C TRP A 503 12.36 -12.64 -24.83
N GLU A 504 11.48 -13.61 -24.54
CA GLU A 504 11.89 -14.98 -24.17
C GLU A 504 12.79 -15.57 -25.26
N ARG A 505 12.43 -15.40 -26.53
CA ARG A 505 13.24 -15.85 -27.65
C ARG A 505 14.62 -15.17 -27.67
N ARG A 506 14.69 -13.88 -27.35
CA ARG A 506 15.93 -13.10 -27.35
C ARG A 506 16.83 -13.40 -26.15
N LEU A 507 16.24 -13.66 -24.98
CA LEU A 507 16.96 -13.96 -23.74
C LEU A 507 17.56 -15.37 -23.74
N TRP A 508 16.87 -16.35 -24.32
CA TRP A 508 17.26 -17.77 -24.16
C TRP A 508 17.90 -18.42 -25.40
N LEU A 509 17.74 -17.86 -26.60
CA LEU A 509 18.36 -18.42 -27.81
C LEU A 509 19.78 -17.87 -28.05
N ARG A 510 20.78 -18.75 -27.99
CA ARG A 510 22.20 -18.44 -28.25
C ARG A 510 22.50 -17.86 -29.64
N SER A 511 21.62 -18.07 -30.63
CA SER A 511 21.85 -17.69 -32.03
C SER A 511 21.57 -16.22 -32.37
N ARG A 512 21.08 -15.41 -31.41
CA ARG A 512 20.91 -13.97 -31.59
C ARG A 512 21.87 -13.23 -30.65
N GLY A 513 23.08 -12.99 -31.13
CA GLY A 513 24.18 -12.34 -30.42
C GLY A 513 23.98 -10.87 -30.05
N ARG A 514 22.93 -10.53 -29.29
CA ARG A 514 22.91 -9.28 -28.53
C ARG A 514 23.45 -9.56 -27.13
N GLN A 515 24.63 -9.05 -26.83
CA GLN A 515 25.01 -8.79 -25.44
C GLN A 515 23.99 -7.79 -24.89
N PHE A 516 23.35 -8.14 -23.78
CA PHE A 516 22.56 -7.17 -23.03
C PHE A 516 23.55 -6.42 -22.17
N GLN A 517 23.60 -5.11 -22.31
CA GLN A 517 24.44 -4.26 -21.47
C GLN A 517 23.49 -3.42 -20.62
N LEU A 518 23.57 -3.61 -19.31
CA LEU A 518 22.86 -2.83 -18.30
C LEU A 518 23.67 -1.58 -17.91
N GLY A 519 24.95 -1.55 -18.26
CA GLY A 519 25.85 -0.42 -17.96
C GLY A 519 26.41 -0.45 -16.54
N ILE A 520 26.36 -1.63 -15.89
CA ILE A 520 26.78 -1.82 -14.50
C ILE A 520 27.55 -3.14 -14.44
N GLU A 521 28.87 -3.05 -14.45
CA GLU A 521 29.78 -4.19 -14.68
C GLU A 521 29.48 -5.42 -13.82
N TRP A 522 29.28 -5.24 -12.50
CA TRP A 522 29.00 -6.34 -11.61
C TRP A 522 27.60 -6.95 -11.82
N ILE A 523 26.60 -6.15 -12.22
CA ILE A 523 25.25 -6.65 -12.54
C ILE A 523 25.25 -7.33 -13.90
N ASP A 524 25.99 -6.83 -14.88
CA ASP A 524 26.14 -7.47 -16.19
C ASP A 524 26.70 -8.89 -16.06
N GLY A 525 27.71 -9.08 -15.21
CA GLY A 525 28.23 -10.41 -14.88
C GLY A 525 27.18 -11.33 -14.25
N VAL A 526 26.47 -10.85 -13.23
CA VAL A 526 25.41 -11.62 -12.55
C VAL A 526 24.23 -11.91 -13.49
N PHE A 527 23.88 -10.98 -14.38
CA PHE A 527 22.81 -11.13 -15.36
C PHE A 527 23.11 -12.25 -16.35
N ASP A 528 24.35 -12.28 -16.87
CA ASP A 528 24.81 -13.32 -17.78
C ASP A 528 24.87 -14.69 -17.09
N GLU A 529 25.31 -14.75 -15.84
CA GLU A 529 25.26 -15.98 -15.03
C GLU A 529 23.83 -16.50 -14.88
N LEU A 530 22.89 -15.65 -14.46
CA LEU A 530 21.48 -16.03 -14.33
C LEU A 530 20.89 -16.48 -15.67
N ARG A 531 21.32 -15.89 -16.78
CA ARG A 531 20.88 -16.29 -18.12
C ARG A 531 21.39 -17.70 -18.49
N ASP A 532 22.63 -18.00 -18.17
CA ASP A 532 23.24 -19.32 -18.39
C ASP A 532 22.55 -20.41 -17.56
N TYR A 533 22.23 -20.13 -16.29
CA TYR A 533 21.44 -21.04 -15.46
C TYR A 533 20.01 -21.20 -15.99
N GLY A 534 19.33 -20.11 -16.34
CA GLY A 534 17.96 -20.13 -16.87
C GLY A 534 17.82 -20.89 -18.20
N SER A 535 18.87 -20.90 -19.02
CA SER A 535 18.93 -21.66 -20.28
C SER A 535 19.35 -23.12 -20.11
N LYS A 536 19.67 -23.59 -18.89
CA LYS A 536 20.23 -24.92 -18.58
C LYS A 536 21.54 -25.21 -19.33
N SER A 537 22.36 -24.18 -19.55
CA SER A 537 23.59 -24.25 -20.33
C SER A 537 24.79 -24.85 -19.58
N ARG A 538 24.74 -24.86 -18.24
CA ARG A 538 25.78 -25.43 -17.36
C ARG A 538 25.26 -26.71 -16.66
N SER A 539 26.10 -27.74 -16.58
CA SER A 539 25.81 -29.02 -15.93
C SER A 539 26.05 -29.04 -14.42
N GLU A 540 26.82 -28.08 -13.89
CA GLU A 540 27.19 -28.00 -12.47
C GLU A 540 26.45 -26.86 -11.77
N ASN A 541 25.77 -27.20 -10.68
CA ASN A 541 24.91 -26.29 -9.93
C ASN A 541 25.69 -25.59 -8.80
N THR A 542 26.54 -24.63 -9.16
CA THR A 542 27.38 -23.89 -8.19
C THR A 542 26.60 -22.94 -7.28
N LEU A 543 25.38 -22.53 -7.66
CA LEU A 543 24.62 -21.47 -6.98
C LEU A 543 23.24 -21.88 -6.43
N ALA A 544 22.89 -23.17 -6.44
CA ALA A 544 21.61 -23.69 -5.94
C ALA A 544 20.34 -22.99 -6.48
N TYR A 545 20.39 -22.38 -7.67
CA TYR A 545 19.22 -21.77 -8.30
C TYR A 545 18.35 -22.83 -9.01
N LYS A 546 17.02 -22.68 -8.90
CA LYS A 546 16.11 -23.30 -9.86
C LYS A 546 16.13 -22.49 -11.15
N PRO A 547 16.12 -23.13 -12.35
CA PRO A 547 16.13 -22.40 -13.63
C PRO A 547 15.00 -21.38 -13.76
N GLU A 548 13.81 -21.68 -13.21
CA GLU A 548 12.65 -20.78 -13.21
C GLU A 548 12.92 -19.49 -12.43
N SER A 549 13.48 -19.60 -11.22
CA SER A 549 13.87 -18.47 -10.38
C SER A 549 14.94 -17.60 -11.03
N ALA A 550 15.86 -18.21 -11.79
CA ALA A 550 16.86 -17.46 -12.56
C ALA A 550 16.22 -16.66 -13.70
N ARG A 551 15.28 -17.26 -14.45
CA ARG A 551 14.52 -16.56 -15.52
C ARG A 551 13.69 -15.41 -14.98
N GLU A 552 13.09 -15.59 -13.81
CA GLU A 552 12.33 -14.54 -13.16
C GLU A 552 13.22 -13.36 -12.77
N GLN A 553 14.37 -13.61 -12.12
CA GLN A 553 15.33 -12.56 -11.79
C GLN A 553 15.86 -11.83 -13.02
N VAL A 554 16.16 -12.54 -14.11
CA VAL A 554 16.55 -11.91 -15.39
C VAL A 554 15.48 -10.93 -15.87
N ARG A 555 14.20 -11.32 -15.83
CA ARG A 555 13.09 -10.44 -16.22
C ARG A 555 12.95 -9.23 -15.28
N ARG A 556 13.16 -9.40 -13.97
CA ARG A 556 13.15 -8.30 -12.98
C ARG A 556 14.28 -7.31 -13.23
N ILE A 557 15.51 -7.80 -13.41
CA ILE A 557 16.68 -6.96 -13.73
C ILE A 557 16.44 -6.21 -15.04
N LEU A 558 15.93 -6.89 -16.06
CA LEU A 558 15.60 -6.27 -17.34
C LEU A 558 14.55 -5.17 -17.17
N TYR A 559 13.47 -5.41 -16.42
CA TYR A 559 12.44 -4.39 -16.18
C TYR A 559 13.00 -3.14 -15.48
N PHE A 560 13.78 -3.31 -14.40
CA PHE A 560 14.23 -2.20 -13.59
C PHE A 560 15.45 -1.46 -14.15
N LEU A 561 16.39 -2.16 -14.80
CA LEU A 561 17.72 -1.62 -15.12
C LEU A 561 18.01 -1.49 -16.62
N TYR A 562 17.31 -2.22 -17.50
CA TYR A 562 17.60 -2.17 -18.95
C TYR A 562 17.01 -0.92 -19.62
N ASP A 563 17.80 -0.35 -20.55
CA ASP A 563 17.40 0.78 -21.38
C ASP A 563 16.72 0.28 -22.66
N PHE A 564 15.39 0.36 -22.68
CA PHE A 564 14.57 -0.02 -23.83
C PHE A 564 14.54 1.11 -24.86
N SER A 565 14.88 0.79 -26.12
CA SER A 565 14.59 1.67 -27.25
C SER A 565 13.07 1.84 -27.45
N GLU A 566 12.64 2.84 -28.23
CA GLU A 566 11.20 3.11 -28.45
C GLU A 566 10.41 1.89 -28.96
N GLU A 567 11.00 1.10 -29.86
CA GLU A 567 10.39 -0.14 -30.40
C GLU A 567 10.28 -1.25 -29.34
N GLU A 568 11.15 -1.20 -28.33
CA GLU A 568 11.31 -2.22 -27.30
C GLU A 568 10.47 -1.92 -26.03
N GLN A 569 9.94 -0.70 -25.89
CA GLN A 569 9.16 -0.27 -24.73
C GLN A 569 7.89 -1.10 -24.49
N SER A 570 7.38 -1.78 -25.52
CA SER A 570 6.24 -2.72 -25.39
C SER A 570 6.48 -3.80 -24.32
N TYR A 571 7.73 -4.13 -24.01
CA TYR A 571 8.08 -5.05 -22.92
C TYR A 571 7.54 -4.59 -21.57
N LEU A 572 7.60 -3.29 -21.28
CA LEU A 572 7.20 -2.73 -19.99
C LEU A 572 5.72 -2.91 -19.74
N GLY A 573 4.89 -2.61 -20.74
CA GLY A 573 3.45 -2.83 -20.67
C GLY A 573 3.11 -4.32 -20.52
N GLN A 574 3.81 -5.20 -21.23
CA GLN A 574 3.60 -6.65 -21.10
C GLN A 574 4.02 -7.18 -19.73
N TYR A 575 5.17 -6.74 -19.21
CA TYR A 575 5.67 -7.09 -17.88
C TYR A 575 4.66 -6.71 -16.79
N LEU A 576 4.01 -5.54 -16.94
CA LEU A 576 3.00 -5.04 -16.01
C LEU A 576 1.57 -5.57 -16.26
N ASN A 577 1.38 -6.48 -17.23
CA ASN A 577 0.05 -6.93 -17.65
C ASN A 577 -0.88 -5.74 -18.02
N SER A 578 -0.33 -4.75 -18.74
CA SER A 578 -0.97 -3.47 -19.08
C SER A 578 -0.45 -2.92 -20.42
N PRO A 579 -0.96 -3.40 -21.57
CA PRO A 579 -0.44 -3.02 -22.88
C PRO A 579 -0.54 -1.52 -23.21
N THR A 580 -1.44 -0.77 -22.56
CA THR A 580 -1.69 0.64 -22.88
C THR A 580 -1.18 1.65 -21.85
N ILE A 581 -0.55 1.20 -20.75
CA ILE A 581 -0.13 2.09 -19.65
C ILE A 581 0.83 3.20 -20.08
N LEU A 582 1.78 2.90 -20.96
CA LEU A 582 2.76 3.90 -21.42
C LEU A 582 2.08 5.01 -22.23
N ARG A 583 1.12 4.65 -23.09
CA ARG A 583 0.31 5.62 -23.85
C ARG A 583 -0.58 6.44 -22.92
N TRP A 584 -1.22 5.77 -21.96
CA TRP A 584 -2.04 6.44 -20.96
C TRP A 584 -1.22 7.44 -20.13
N GLN A 585 0.04 7.14 -19.79
CA GLN A 585 0.92 8.05 -19.07
C GLN A 585 1.25 9.31 -19.89
N LEU A 586 1.52 9.16 -21.19
CA LEU A 586 1.73 10.31 -22.10
C LEU A 586 0.49 11.21 -22.16
N TRP A 587 -0.71 10.64 -22.09
CA TRP A 587 -1.95 11.44 -22.06
C TRP A 587 -2.12 12.28 -20.79
N GLN A 588 -1.41 11.97 -19.70
CA GLN A 588 -1.45 12.77 -18.47
C GLN A 588 -0.61 14.04 -18.58
N GLU A 589 0.20 14.21 -19.62
CA GLU A 589 0.98 15.42 -19.84
C GLU A 589 0.09 16.62 -20.21
N THR A 590 0.52 17.82 -19.84
CA THR A 590 -0.21 19.05 -20.15
C THR A 590 -0.29 19.25 -21.65
N ASN A 591 -1.50 19.50 -22.17
CA ASN A 591 -1.78 19.65 -23.61
C ASN A 591 -1.56 18.38 -24.46
N ALA A 592 -1.58 17.20 -23.86
CA ALA A 592 -1.55 15.95 -24.63
C ALA A 592 -2.70 15.93 -25.66
N GLN A 593 -2.38 15.53 -26.89
CA GLN A 593 -3.34 15.40 -27.99
C GLN A 593 -3.34 13.97 -28.52
N LEU A 594 -4.52 13.52 -28.95
CA LEU A 594 -4.66 12.24 -29.62
C LEU A 594 -4.30 12.41 -31.10
N ASP A 595 -3.20 11.82 -31.53
CA ASP A 595 -2.81 11.82 -32.94
C ASP A 595 -3.87 11.08 -33.79
N TRP A 596 -4.02 11.47 -35.06
CA TRP A 596 -4.97 10.88 -35.98
C TRP A 596 -4.74 9.37 -36.19
N SER A 597 -3.48 8.94 -36.33
CA SER A 597 -3.16 7.52 -36.51
C SER A 597 -3.46 6.72 -35.25
N GLU A 598 -3.18 7.30 -34.07
CA GLU A 598 -3.52 6.69 -32.78
C GLU A 598 -5.04 6.60 -32.59
N ALA A 599 -5.78 7.67 -32.86
CA ALA A 599 -7.24 7.71 -32.79
C ALA A 599 -7.88 6.69 -33.72
N ALA A 600 -7.37 6.56 -34.96
CA ALA A 600 -7.86 5.57 -35.92
C ALA A 600 -7.61 4.13 -35.44
N SER A 601 -6.40 3.84 -34.96
CA SER A 601 -6.04 2.50 -34.48
C SER A 601 -6.84 2.11 -33.23
N LEU A 602 -6.95 3.01 -32.24
CA LEU A 602 -7.75 2.75 -31.04
C LEU A 602 -9.24 2.67 -31.36
N GLY A 603 -9.73 3.52 -32.26
CA GLY A 603 -11.12 3.49 -32.72
C GLY A 603 -11.51 2.17 -33.37
N GLU A 604 -10.61 1.57 -34.14
CA GLU A 604 -10.80 0.23 -34.72
C GLU A 604 -10.91 -0.86 -33.65
N ARG A 605 -10.02 -0.84 -32.63
CA ARG A 605 -10.05 -1.81 -31.52
C ARG A 605 -11.33 -1.69 -30.70
N VAL A 606 -11.75 -0.45 -30.40
CA VAL A 606 -12.99 -0.19 -29.66
C VAL A 606 -14.21 -0.64 -30.47
N TYR A 607 -14.26 -0.32 -31.77
CA TYR A 607 -15.32 -0.77 -32.67
C TYR A 607 -15.43 -2.30 -32.70
N HIS A 608 -14.30 -2.99 -32.90
CA HIS A 608 -14.25 -4.46 -32.96
C HIS A 608 -14.83 -5.09 -31.69
N VAL A 609 -14.40 -4.63 -30.51
CA VAL A 609 -14.89 -5.15 -29.23
C VAL A 609 -16.37 -4.84 -29.00
N LEU A 610 -16.83 -3.63 -29.33
CA LEU A 610 -18.24 -3.25 -29.23
C LEU A 610 -19.12 -4.09 -30.15
N GLN A 611 -18.71 -4.26 -31.40
CA GLN A 611 -19.44 -5.04 -32.41
C GLN A 611 -19.55 -6.51 -31.98
N GLU A 612 -18.47 -7.11 -31.47
CA GLU A 612 -18.51 -8.47 -30.90
C GLU A 612 -19.47 -8.55 -29.71
N HIS A 613 -19.41 -7.58 -28.80
CA HIS A 613 -20.25 -7.57 -27.59
C HIS A 613 -21.73 -7.39 -27.93
N PHE A 614 -22.04 -6.49 -28.87
CA PHE A 614 -23.42 -6.15 -29.22
C PHE A 614 -24.11 -7.29 -29.97
N THR A 615 -23.36 -8.01 -30.81
CA THR A 615 -23.86 -9.15 -31.59
C THR A 615 -23.71 -10.50 -30.91
N GLY A 616 -22.77 -10.64 -29.97
CA GLY A 616 -22.41 -11.94 -29.39
C GLY A 616 -21.67 -12.86 -30.36
N ILE A 617 -21.10 -12.32 -31.45
CA ILE A 617 -20.36 -13.04 -32.48
C ILE A 617 -18.87 -12.73 -32.34
N ARG A 618 -18.00 -13.71 -32.59
CA ARG A 618 -16.54 -13.50 -32.69
C ARG A 618 -16.15 -13.03 -34.09
N LEU A 619 -15.38 -11.95 -34.17
CA LEU A 619 -14.91 -11.36 -35.42
C LEU A 619 -13.38 -11.46 -35.51
N PRO A 620 -12.81 -11.74 -36.69
CA PRO A 620 -11.36 -11.75 -36.86
C PRO A 620 -10.75 -10.35 -36.64
N GLU A 621 -9.47 -10.29 -36.25
CA GLU A 621 -8.75 -9.03 -35.93
C GLU A 621 -8.79 -8.02 -37.09
N MET A 622 -8.66 -8.50 -38.33
CA MET A 622 -8.67 -7.67 -39.54
C MET A 622 -10.08 -7.43 -40.09
N TYR A 623 -11.08 -7.23 -39.22
CA TYR A 623 -12.44 -6.89 -39.62
C TYR A 623 -12.54 -5.46 -40.17
N SER A 624 -11.81 -5.18 -41.24
CA SER A 624 -11.83 -3.91 -41.97
C SER A 624 -12.90 -4.00 -43.06
N GLN A 625 -14.15 -3.68 -42.72
CA GLN A 625 -15.10 -3.28 -43.74
C GLN A 625 -14.54 -2.03 -44.42
N ARG A 626 -14.22 -2.14 -45.71
CA ARG A 626 -13.51 -1.09 -46.46
C ARG A 626 -14.35 0.15 -46.74
N ASP A 627 -15.69 0.11 -46.61
CA ASP A 627 -16.50 1.27 -47.06
C ASP A 627 -17.70 1.69 -46.18
N GLU A 628 -18.18 0.93 -45.18
CA GLU A 628 -19.24 1.41 -44.27
C GLU A 628 -19.12 0.79 -42.86
N ARG A 629 -18.38 1.43 -41.94
CA ARG A 629 -18.30 0.97 -40.55
C ARG A 629 -19.62 1.25 -39.83
N ARG A 630 -20.57 0.32 -39.89
CA ARG A 630 -21.81 0.38 -39.09
C ARG A 630 -21.69 -0.45 -37.82
N LEU A 631 -22.07 0.14 -36.70
CA LEU A 631 -22.22 -0.56 -35.41
C LEU A 631 -23.65 -1.10 -35.31
N TYR A 632 -23.79 -2.42 -35.17
CA TYR A 632 -25.10 -3.08 -35.07
C TYR A 632 -25.41 -3.51 -33.64
N VAL A 633 -26.56 -3.08 -33.13
CA VAL A 633 -27.18 -3.63 -31.92
C VAL A 633 -28.16 -4.72 -32.36
N THR A 634 -27.89 -5.98 -32.05
CA THR A 634 -28.76 -7.08 -32.46
C THR A 634 -29.46 -7.78 -31.30
N LEU A 635 -30.57 -8.43 -31.63
CA LEU A 635 -31.26 -9.37 -30.75
C LEU A 635 -30.51 -10.71 -30.76
N ASN A 636 -29.62 -10.89 -29.81
CA ASN A 636 -28.83 -12.11 -29.66
C ASN A 636 -29.38 -13.02 -28.53
N ARG A 637 -29.29 -14.33 -28.75
CA ARG A 637 -29.57 -15.33 -27.71
C ARG A 637 -28.29 -15.57 -26.94
N HIS A 638 -28.30 -15.31 -25.64
CA HIS A 638 -27.13 -15.43 -24.75
C HIS A 638 -26.71 -16.89 -24.46
N ARG A 639 -27.09 -17.85 -25.32
CA ARG A 639 -26.71 -19.27 -25.19
C ARG A 639 -25.50 -19.54 -26.09
N ASN A 640 -24.36 -19.82 -25.47
CA ASN A 640 -23.08 -20.09 -26.15
C ASN A 640 -23.12 -21.30 -27.12
N GLU A 641 -24.17 -22.12 -27.05
CA GLU A 641 -24.31 -23.37 -27.83
C GLU A 641 -24.95 -23.17 -29.22
N VAL A 642 -25.55 -22.00 -29.52
CA VAL A 642 -26.25 -21.77 -30.79
C VAL A 642 -25.61 -20.61 -31.54
N ARG A 643 -24.88 -20.92 -32.62
CA ARG A 643 -24.38 -19.91 -33.55
C ARG A 643 -25.54 -19.31 -34.34
N GLN A 644 -25.92 -18.08 -34.04
CA GLN A 644 -26.94 -17.34 -34.79
C GLN A 644 -26.30 -16.68 -36.01
N SER A 645 -26.41 -17.35 -37.16
CA SER A 645 -25.87 -16.83 -38.43
C SER A 645 -26.65 -15.64 -38.98
N ALA A 646 -27.91 -15.47 -38.59
CA ALA A 646 -28.74 -14.30 -38.88
C ALA A 646 -29.32 -13.75 -37.57
N GLN A 647 -29.29 -12.42 -37.42
CA GLN A 647 -29.78 -11.72 -36.23
C GLN A 647 -30.63 -10.52 -36.64
N VAL A 648 -31.68 -10.26 -35.86
CA VAL A 648 -32.50 -9.04 -36.01
C VAL A 648 -31.72 -7.85 -35.48
N VAL A 649 -31.63 -6.78 -36.27
CA VAL A 649 -31.03 -5.51 -35.85
C VAL A 649 -32.09 -4.69 -35.14
N LEU A 650 -31.78 -4.28 -33.91
CA LEU A 650 -32.62 -3.42 -33.07
C LEU A 650 -32.26 -1.95 -33.25
N ALA A 651 -30.99 -1.66 -33.51
CA ALA A 651 -30.50 -0.32 -33.83
C ALA A 651 -29.21 -0.45 -34.66
N GLN A 652 -28.95 0.54 -35.51
CA GLN A 652 -27.71 0.66 -36.26
C GLN A 652 -27.19 2.10 -36.16
N VAL A 653 -25.87 2.24 -36.18
CA VAL A 653 -25.20 3.54 -36.10
C VAL A 653 -24.07 3.56 -37.10
N ASP A 654 -23.91 4.66 -37.84
CA ASP A 654 -22.69 4.92 -38.61
C ASP A 654 -21.56 5.33 -37.65
N TRP A 655 -20.57 4.45 -37.51
CA TRP A 655 -19.46 4.64 -36.59
C TRP A 655 -18.62 5.87 -36.95
N SER A 656 -18.51 6.21 -38.23
CA SER A 656 -17.61 7.27 -38.69
C SER A 656 -18.11 8.67 -38.33
N THR A 657 -19.42 8.85 -38.21
CA THR A 657 -20.06 10.14 -37.94
C THR A 657 -20.58 10.25 -36.50
N ALA A 658 -21.14 9.17 -35.96
CA ALA A 658 -21.87 9.21 -34.70
C ALA A 658 -20.99 9.12 -33.44
N VAL A 659 -19.69 8.85 -33.58
CA VAL A 659 -18.77 8.80 -32.44
C VAL A 659 -17.43 9.46 -32.76
N LYS A 660 -16.73 9.92 -31.72
CA LYS A 660 -15.33 10.34 -31.82
C LYS A 660 -14.57 9.99 -30.55
N LEU A 661 -13.32 9.58 -30.71
CA LEU A 661 -12.38 9.44 -29.60
C LEU A 661 -11.71 10.79 -29.30
N GLU A 662 -11.75 11.19 -28.03
CA GLU A 662 -11.12 12.42 -27.54
C GLU A 662 -10.48 12.19 -26.17
N LEU A 663 -9.44 12.95 -25.87
CA LEU A 663 -8.88 13.04 -24.53
C LEU A 663 -9.71 14.06 -23.73
N CYS A 664 -10.19 13.66 -22.55
CA CYS A 664 -10.97 14.53 -21.66
C CYS A 664 -10.24 14.67 -20.33
N SER A 665 -9.88 15.90 -19.98
CA SER A 665 -9.21 16.25 -18.74
C SER A 665 -10.19 16.60 -17.63
N LEU A 666 -9.91 16.14 -16.43
CA LEU A 666 -10.64 16.45 -15.19
C LEU A 666 -9.62 16.99 -14.19
N GLU A 667 -9.92 18.13 -13.59
CA GLU A 667 -9.12 18.70 -12.50
C GLU A 667 -9.52 18.04 -11.17
N ASP A 668 -8.52 17.67 -10.37
CA ASP A 668 -8.71 17.23 -9.00
C ASP A 668 -8.59 18.39 -7.99
N ALA A 669 -9.03 18.13 -6.77
CA ALA A 669 -9.02 19.06 -5.63
C ALA A 669 -7.64 19.62 -5.24
N ILE A 670 -6.58 18.98 -5.74
CA ILE A 670 -5.19 19.21 -5.38
C ILE A 670 -4.47 19.98 -6.52
N GLY A 671 -5.18 20.29 -7.60
CA GLY A 671 -4.65 20.96 -8.80
C GLY A 671 -3.98 20.00 -9.79
N GLY A 672 -4.12 18.69 -9.61
CA GLY A 672 -3.73 17.68 -10.58
C GLY A 672 -4.78 17.56 -11.69
N THR A 673 -4.32 17.19 -12.89
CA THR A 673 -5.19 16.92 -14.05
C THR A 673 -5.15 15.45 -14.39
N ARG A 674 -6.32 14.80 -14.44
CA ARG A 674 -6.48 13.45 -14.97
C ARG A 674 -7.06 13.51 -16.37
N THR A 675 -6.38 12.90 -17.33
CA THR A 675 -6.86 12.82 -18.71
C THR A 675 -7.21 11.38 -19.04
N ASP A 676 -8.44 11.11 -19.47
CA ASP A 676 -8.81 9.78 -19.97
C ASP A 676 -9.28 9.85 -21.43
N LEU A 677 -9.08 8.76 -22.14
CA LEU A 677 -9.67 8.57 -23.45
C LEU A 677 -11.17 8.33 -23.31
N VAL A 678 -11.98 9.06 -24.07
CA VAL A 678 -13.44 8.95 -24.05
C VAL A 678 -13.94 8.79 -25.48
N LEU A 679 -14.77 7.77 -25.70
CA LEU A 679 -15.58 7.67 -26.90
C LEU A 679 -16.83 8.52 -26.69
N LYS A 680 -16.87 9.70 -27.30
CA LYS A 680 -18.01 10.60 -27.24
C LYS A 680 -19.01 10.30 -28.34
N GLY A 681 -20.29 10.29 -27.98
CA GLY A 681 -21.38 10.27 -28.95
C GLY A 681 -21.54 11.63 -29.63
N ARG A 682 -21.89 11.60 -30.92
CA ARG A 682 -22.16 12.76 -31.78
C ARG A 682 -23.51 12.61 -32.46
N ASP A 683 -24.04 13.72 -32.96
CA ASP A 683 -25.35 13.79 -33.61
C ASP A 683 -26.43 13.10 -32.76
N HIS A 684 -27.07 12.07 -33.30
CA HIS A 684 -28.10 11.28 -32.64
C HIS A 684 -27.63 10.58 -31.35
N LEU A 685 -26.32 10.41 -31.15
CA LEU A 685 -25.73 9.82 -29.93
C LEU A 685 -25.19 10.87 -28.94
N GLU A 686 -25.38 12.17 -29.16
CA GLU A 686 -24.86 13.21 -28.27
C GLU A 686 -25.23 12.98 -26.81
N GLY A 687 -24.24 13.02 -25.90
CA GLY A 687 -24.40 12.72 -24.47
C GLY A 687 -24.41 11.22 -24.14
N THR A 688 -24.00 10.34 -25.07
CA THR A 688 -23.72 8.93 -24.82
C THR A 688 -22.22 8.68 -24.89
N ASP A 689 -21.57 8.76 -23.74
CA ASP A 689 -20.12 8.69 -23.63
C ASP A 689 -19.66 7.38 -22.99
N LEU A 690 -18.58 6.82 -23.51
CA LEU A 690 -17.91 5.65 -22.96
C LEU A 690 -16.47 6.01 -22.57
N ARG A 691 -16.25 6.19 -21.27
CA ARG A 691 -14.92 6.45 -20.69
C ARG A 691 -14.06 5.19 -20.72
N LEU A 692 -12.94 5.27 -21.41
CA LEU A 692 -11.93 4.21 -21.59
C LEU A 692 -10.81 4.38 -20.55
N THR A 693 -11.16 4.21 -19.27
CA THR A 693 -10.17 4.14 -18.17
C THR A 693 -9.09 3.10 -18.48
N LEU A 694 -7.83 3.30 -18.06
CA LEU A 694 -6.70 2.38 -18.35
C LEU A 694 -7.06 0.87 -18.25
N PRO A 695 -7.67 0.37 -17.16
CA PRO A 695 -8.01 -1.05 -17.08
C PRO A 695 -9.01 -1.54 -18.12
N PHE A 696 -9.95 -0.68 -18.50
CA PHE A 696 -10.96 -0.99 -19.50
C PHE A 696 -10.38 -0.86 -20.92
N LEU A 697 -9.47 0.07 -21.14
CA LEU A 697 -8.73 0.18 -22.40
C LEU A 697 -7.83 -1.04 -22.63
N ASP A 698 -7.10 -1.49 -21.61
CA ASP A 698 -6.32 -2.73 -21.66
C ASP A 698 -7.22 -3.93 -21.94
N TYR A 699 -8.39 -4.02 -21.32
CA TYR A 699 -9.38 -5.04 -21.65
C TYR A 699 -9.80 -5.00 -23.13
N VAL A 700 -10.07 -3.81 -23.69
CA VAL A 700 -10.41 -3.66 -25.12
C VAL A 700 -9.26 -4.13 -26.01
N VAL A 701 -8.02 -3.72 -25.72
CA VAL A 701 -6.85 -4.11 -26.53
C VAL A 701 -6.58 -5.61 -26.44
N MET A 702 -6.61 -6.19 -25.24
CA MET A 702 -6.42 -7.62 -25.03
C MET A 702 -7.51 -8.44 -25.73
N ARG A 703 -8.78 -8.01 -25.62
CA ARG A 703 -9.90 -8.68 -26.27
C ARG A 703 -9.84 -8.58 -27.79
N HIS A 704 -9.36 -7.47 -28.32
CA HIS A 704 -9.14 -7.31 -29.76
C HIS A 704 -8.17 -8.38 -30.30
N PHE A 705 -7.08 -8.65 -29.59
CA PHE A 705 -6.12 -9.72 -29.91
C PHE A 705 -6.54 -11.12 -29.43
N GLY A 706 -7.82 -11.32 -29.10
CA GLY A 706 -8.37 -12.62 -28.73
C GLY A 706 -8.01 -13.14 -27.33
N GLU A 707 -7.38 -12.33 -26.47
CA GLU A 707 -7.08 -12.74 -25.10
C GLU A 707 -8.35 -12.77 -24.22
N LEU A 708 -8.47 -13.81 -23.39
CA LEU A 708 -9.54 -13.95 -22.40
C LEU A 708 -9.03 -13.47 -21.04
N GLY A 709 -9.22 -12.19 -20.69
CA GLY A 709 -8.85 -11.69 -19.35
C GLY A 709 -9.83 -12.18 -18.27
N GLU A 710 -9.39 -12.78 -17.17
CA GLU A 710 -10.27 -13.52 -16.23
C GLU A 710 -10.93 -12.65 -15.13
N VAL A 711 -10.27 -11.60 -14.63
CA VAL A 711 -10.63 -11.03 -13.30
C VAL A 711 -11.66 -9.88 -13.35
N LEU A 712 -11.71 -9.09 -14.43
CA LEU A 712 -12.54 -7.87 -14.52
C LEU A 712 -13.69 -7.97 -15.53
N GLN A 713 -13.98 -9.16 -16.06
CA GLN A 713 -14.95 -9.33 -17.14
C GLN A 713 -16.35 -8.82 -16.77
N THR A 714 -16.80 -9.02 -15.53
CA THR A 714 -18.20 -8.72 -15.15
C THR A 714 -18.49 -7.22 -15.13
N ALA A 715 -17.62 -6.42 -14.48
CA ALA A 715 -17.82 -4.97 -14.41
C ALA A 715 -17.72 -4.29 -15.78
N TYR A 716 -16.81 -4.76 -16.64
CA TYR A 716 -16.69 -4.24 -18.01
C TYR A 716 -17.84 -4.67 -18.90
N ARG A 717 -18.34 -5.91 -18.75
CA ARG A 717 -19.55 -6.35 -19.43
C ARG A 717 -20.76 -5.49 -19.05
N GLU A 718 -20.91 -5.16 -17.78
CA GLU A 718 -21.98 -4.28 -17.32
C GLU A 718 -21.85 -2.88 -17.94
N ARG A 719 -20.65 -2.29 -17.94
CA ARG A 719 -20.38 -1.01 -18.62
C ARG A 719 -20.73 -1.05 -20.11
N LEU A 720 -20.35 -2.13 -20.80
CA LEU A 720 -20.68 -2.34 -22.22
C LEU A 720 -22.19 -2.53 -22.44
N ASN A 721 -22.90 -3.19 -21.53
CA ASN A 721 -24.36 -3.37 -21.58
C ASN A 721 -25.10 -2.04 -21.39
N GLN A 722 -24.64 -1.21 -20.45
CA GLN A 722 -25.18 0.13 -20.24
C GLN A 722 -24.99 1.00 -21.49
N PHE A 723 -23.79 0.97 -22.08
CA PHE A 723 -23.52 1.67 -23.33
C PHE A 723 -24.39 1.13 -24.48
N LYS A 724 -24.54 -0.21 -24.62
CA LYS A 724 -25.45 -0.84 -25.59
C LYS A 724 -26.89 -0.33 -25.45
N ALA A 725 -27.40 -0.27 -24.22
CA ALA A 725 -28.76 0.18 -23.95
C ALA A 725 -28.97 1.67 -24.30
N GLN A 726 -27.98 2.53 -24.00
CA GLN A 726 -28.02 3.95 -24.37
C GLN A 726 -28.00 4.15 -25.89
N VAL A 727 -27.10 3.44 -26.59
CA VAL A 727 -27.02 3.46 -28.05
C VAL A 727 -28.33 2.98 -28.67
N GLN A 728 -28.87 1.85 -28.19
CA GLN A 728 -30.15 1.34 -28.68
C GLN A 728 -31.30 2.33 -28.49
N LYS A 729 -31.37 2.99 -27.32
CA LYS A 729 -32.44 3.96 -27.02
C LYS A 729 -32.39 5.17 -27.95
N LYS A 730 -31.19 5.66 -28.26
CA LYS A 730 -31.00 6.87 -29.07
C LYS A 730 -30.98 6.62 -30.58
N ALA A 731 -30.54 5.44 -31.02
CA ALA A 731 -30.44 5.07 -32.43
C ALA A 731 -31.63 4.24 -32.93
N ASN A 732 -32.71 4.14 -32.15
CA ASN A 732 -33.92 3.43 -32.58
C ASN A 732 -34.65 4.22 -33.66
N SER A 733 -34.69 3.71 -34.88
CA SER A 733 -35.51 4.26 -35.96
C SER A 733 -36.93 3.72 -35.87
N ALA A 734 -37.95 4.58 -35.85
CA ALA A 734 -39.37 4.22 -35.85
C ALA A 734 -39.86 3.69 -37.22
N ASP A 735 -39.01 2.96 -37.94
CA ASP A 735 -39.29 2.47 -39.27
C ASP A 735 -40.08 1.16 -39.18
N GLU A 736 -41.11 0.98 -40.00
CA GLU A 736 -41.93 -0.25 -40.02
C GLU A 736 -41.18 -1.46 -40.63
N SER A 737 -39.91 -1.27 -41.00
CA SER A 737 -39.06 -2.28 -41.62
C SER A 737 -38.20 -3.03 -40.59
N ILE A 738 -38.09 -4.34 -40.75
CA ILE A 738 -37.18 -5.19 -39.95
C ILE A 738 -35.89 -5.38 -40.74
N MET A 739 -34.76 -5.05 -40.13
CA MET A 739 -33.44 -5.36 -40.69
C MET A 739 -32.90 -6.66 -40.08
N LEU A 740 -32.45 -7.59 -40.93
CA LEU A 740 -31.63 -8.73 -40.56
C LEU A 740 -30.18 -8.49 -40.98
N VAL A 741 -29.26 -8.87 -40.11
CA VAL A 741 -27.84 -8.94 -40.42
C VAL A 741 -27.41 -10.41 -40.36
N ARG A 742 -26.86 -10.90 -41.49
CA ARG A 742 -26.35 -12.26 -41.63
C ARG A 742 -24.84 -12.27 -41.71
N LEU A 743 -24.19 -13.02 -40.83
CA LEU A 743 -22.75 -13.24 -40.87
C LEU A 743 -22.41 -14.22 -42.00
N LYS A 744 -21.63 -13.77 -42.98
CA LYS A 744 -21.10 -14.59 -44.07
C LYS A 744 -19.88 -15.41 -43.62
N THR A 745 -19.46 -16.34 -44.46
CA THR A 745 -18.26 -17.17 -44.24
C THR A 745 -16.95 -16.38 -44.31
N ASP A 746 -16.95 -15.24 -44.99
CA ASP A 746 -15.85 -14.26 -45.01
C ASP A 746 -15.92 -13.29 -43.80
N HIS A 747 -16.76 -13.62 -42.81
CA HIS A 747 -17.08 -12.83 -41.62
C HIS A 747 -17.82 -11.50 -41.89
N THR A 748 -18.06 -11.11 -43.15
CA THR A 748 -18.78 -9.86 -43.45
C THR A 748 -20.26 -9.95 -43.06
N PHE A 749 -20.86 -8.82 -42.74
CA PHE A 749 -22.30 -8.73 -42.46
C PHE A 749 -23.06 -8.41 -43.76
N ARG A 750 -23.99 -9.29 -44.15
CA ARG A 750 -24.98 -9.02 -45.21
C ARG A 750 -26.24 -8.45 -44.59
N ARG A 751 -26.76 -7.36 -45.15
CA ARG A 751 -27.98 -6.69 -44.69
C ARG A 751 -29.17 -7.10 -45.55
N GLN A 752 -30.30 -7.36 -44.91
CA GLN A 752 -31.57 -7.63 -45.59
C GLN A 752 -32.67 -6.85 -44.88
N HIS A 753 -33.40 -6.03 -45.62
CA HIS A 753 -34.56 -5.30 -45.11
C HIS A 753 -35.85 -6.02 -45.49
N TYR A 754 -36.76 -6.10 -44.53
CA TYR A 754 -38.07 -6.71 -44.68
C TYR A 754 -39.13 -5.67 -44.33
N SER A 755 -40.07 -5.42 -45.23
CA SER A 755 -41.25 -4.58 -44.97
C SER A 755 -42.51 -5.31 -45.38
N VAL A 756 -43.59 -5.16 -44.62
CA VAL A 756 -44.89 -5.73 -44.96
C VAL A 756 -45.80 -4.63 -45.48
N ARG A 757 -46.23 -4.74 -46.74
CA ARG A 757 -47.17 -3.81 -47.37
C ARG A 757 -48.26 -4.58 -48.10
N ASN A 758 -49.53 -4.28 -47.84
CA ASN A 758 -50.68 -4.89 -48.52
C ASN A 758 -50.62 -6.44 -48.54
N GLU A 759 -50.38 -7.07 -47.38
CA GLU A 759 -50.24 -8.54 -47.24
C GLU A 759 -49.09 -9.16 -48.06
N ARG A 760 -48.17 -8.35 -48.60
CA ARG A 760 -46.96 -8.80 -49.29
C ARG A 760 -45.71 -8.46 -48.49
N LEU A 761 -44.78 -9.40 -48.43
CA LEU A 761 -43.46 -9.22 -47.84
C LEU A 761 -42.50 -8.71 -48.91
N GLU A 762 -42.04 -7.48 -48.78
CA GLU A 762 -40.98 -6.91 -49.61
C GLU A 762 -39.63 -7.21 -48.95
N VAL A 763 -38.67 -7.71 -49.75
CA VAL A 763 -37.31 -8.03 -49.29
C VAL A 763 -36.33 -7.23 -50.12
N ASN A 764 -35.50 -6.42 -49.48
CA ASN A 764 -34.45 -5.64 -50.13
C ASN A 764 -33.08 -6.04 -49.60
N ASP A 765 -32.23 -6.53 -50.49
CA ASP A 765 -30.83 -6.87 -50.19
C ASP A 765 -29.98 -5.60 -50.32
N ALA A 766 -29.61 -5.00 -49.18
CA ALA A 766 -28.62 -3.93 -49.16
C ALA A 766 -27.23 -4.57 -49.12
N LEU A 767 -26.52 -4.54 -50.26
CA LEU A 767 -25.16 -5.08 -50.40
C LEU A 767 -24.19 -4.46 -49.40
#